data_AF-A0AAN6BYH5-F1
#
_entry.id   AF-A0AAN6BYH5-F1
#
_cell.length_a   1.000
_cell.length_b   1.000
_cell.length_c   1.000
_cell.angle_alpha   90.00
_cell.angle_beta   90.00
_cell.angle_gamma   90.00
#
_symmetry.space_group_name_H-M   'P 1'
#
loop_
_entity.id
_entity.type
_entity.pdbx_description
1 polymer ?
#
loop_
_entity_poly.entity_id
_entity_poly.type
_entity_poly.pdbx_seq_one_letter_code
_entity_poly.pdbx_strand_id
1 'polypeptide(L)'
;MAPYPQGPALTTTEEKLLWDASFVSSLTEDQWKAFGQWVGANDPTPLEAKHWITTENNLDLNIFSLQTLSLLIKQAKFAHCGQSAKTLQQSYTVVRKPGFGLPLGHMPDEEDRFPLLFLNDDFGDGWEAPVLLIRECCMLKLMDELTNKPRWWLKINDEQIIAKWKQEALDTDWESYLKYGDFTPAMVDACINELQVKADLYQITGLIPVYDYSVAVLKSDTIMNTEVAKSLQEAVRVLEDVAPDQKDWHPRSREQVLDLVHPSLWPLVYGRSRILSDSVINLHNLFPKDGNLFTLRSPAEDDCYRYKKGGFCGQGFPVLSNRFQWLPCDVALDPTTGDVQITSYINNLHPQEHAQFYPIIENFIKKSLPAWDILYRWEDDFAVQRLQTEEAVLDCLAGEDIDCGCKPWFRPIGEDEAPRHAHEPGGEEYEEQGRWSDEDTDEASDTSYSEDNRSDAGRSDHSDSDPERTYFLGSRRRKMDEAWFKATHRVNIPDADPEASGHVKITPNDVQNAGFFNGRTQIQVIVKLSNIHLTPENPSYKGGSWHTEGQLNEHIVSTALYYYDSDNITDCSLSFRTTTQDLSEEVSYEQYKHGPIYRTFAIEKDGDRQQDIGSVHTKSGRAIFFPNLMQHCVSPFELVDKTKHGYRKILALFLVDPAISIISTSNVPPQQKHWWDNHCLQTGEALPDDLDEKKNFEIVDWPMGLEEAKELRLQLMDERTWMQEQEQSGVRQEWNFCEH
;
A
#
# COMPACT_ATOMS: atom_id res chain seq x y z
N MET A 1 20.34 22.05 -9.76
CA MET A 1 19.92 22.37 -11.14
C MET A 1 19.04 23.61 -11.12
N ALA A 2 19.06 24.42 -12.18
CA ALA A 2 18.02 25.44 -12.38
C ALA A 2 16.64 24.74 -12.38
N PRO A 3 15.57 25.37 -11.86
CA PRO A 3 14.23 24.80 -11.96
C PRO A 3 13.90 24.53 -13.43
N TYR A 4 13.40 23.33 -13.74
CA TYR A 4 12.84 23.02 -15.05
C TYR A 4 11.85 24.11 -15.46
N PRO A 5 11.74 24.48 -16.75
CA PRO A 5 10.90 25.58 -17.19
C PRO A 5 9.46 25.37 -16.68
N GLN A 6 9.12 26.15 -15.66
CA GLN A 6 7.78 26.20 -15.08
C GLN A 6 6.93 27.05 -16.01
N GLY A 7 6.28 26.43 -16.99
CA GLY A 7 5.04 26.99 -17.48
C GLY A 7 4.07 27.15 -16.30
N PRO A 8 3.17 28.15 -16.29
CA PRO A 8 2.21 28.30 -15.20
C PRO A 8 1.42 26.99 -15.04
N ALA A 9 1.52 26.37 -13.87
CA ALA A 9 0.78 25.17 -13.52
C ALA A 9 -0.73 25.46 -13.58
N LEU A 10 -1.51 24.49 -14.02
CA LEU A 10 -2.97 24.57 -14.02
C LEU A 10 -3.47 23.66 -12.90
N THR A 11 -4.35 24.20 -12.07
CA THR A 11 -5.12 23.46 -11.07
C THR A 11 -6.16 22.54 -11.74
N THR A 12 -6.62 21.50 -11.05
CA THR A 12 -7.77 20.65 -11.46
C THR A 12 -8.98 21.46 -11.97
N THR A 13 -9.27 22.60 -11.31
CA THR A 13 -10.37 23.49 -11.68
C THR A 13 -10.09 24.25 -12.98
N GLU A 14 -8.84 24.66 -13.19
CA GLU A 14 -8.39 25.32 -14.42
C GLU A 14 -8.37 24.35 -15.61
N GLU A 15 -7.96 23.11 -15.41
CA GLU A 15 -8.01 22.07 -16.45
C GLU A 15 -9.45 21.72 -16.84
N LYS A 16 -10.37 21.59 -15.87
CA LYS A 16 -11.81 21.40 -16.17
C LYS A 16 -12.36 22.53 -17.03
N LEU A 17 -11.98 23.79 -16.76
CA LEU A 17 -12.46 24.95 -17.51
C LEU A 17 -11.81 25.11 -18.90
N LEU A 18 -10.54 24.74 -19.04
CA LEU A 18 -9.81 24.73 -20.33
C LEU A 18 -10.50 23.86 -21.38
N TRP A 19 -11.18 22.80 -20.93
CA TRP A 19 -11.71 21.74 -21.78
C TRP A 19 -13.25 21.62 -21.72
N ASP A 20 -13.93 22.49 -20.98
CA ASP A 20 -15.40 22.59 -20.97
C ASP A 20 -15.87 23.46 -22.15
N ALA A 21 -16.44 22.80 -23.15
CA ALA A 21 -16.96 23.44 -24.36
C ALA A 21 -18.08 24.46 -24.07
N SER A 22 -18.78 24.35 -22.93
CA SER A 22 -19.87 25.27 -22.58
C SER A 22 -19.36 26.70 -22.32
N PHE A 23 -18.17 26.86 -21.72
CA PHE A 23 -17.59 28.17 -21.42
C PHE A 23 -16.93 28.83 -22.66
N VAL A 24 -16.24 28.04 -23.49
CA VAL A 24 -15.57 28.52 -24.71
C VAL A 24 -16.57 28.90 -25.81
N SER A 25 -17.77 28.32 -25.81
CA SER A 25 -18.83 28.60 -26.80
C SER A 25 -19.34 30.06 -26.81
N SER A 26 -19.00 30.85 -25.79
CA SER A 26 -19.41 32.26 -25.66
C SER A 26 -18.50 33.24 -26.43
N LEU A 27 -17.36 32.79 -26.95
CA LEU A 27 -16.44 33.57 -27.79
C LEU A 27 -16.31 32.93 -29.18
N THR A 28 -16.32 33.74 -30.23
CA THR A 28 -15.96 33.27 -31.58
C THR A 28 -14.46 32.99 -31.70
N GLU A 29 -14.04 32.15 -32.64
CA GLU A 29 -12.63 31.77 -32.85
C GLU A 29 -11.73 33.01 -33.07
N ASP A 30 -12.21 34.03 -33.80
CA ASP A 30 -11.49 35.28 -34.04
C ASP A 30 -11.36 36.14 -32.77
N GLN A 31 -12.41 36.20 -31.94
CA GLN A 31 -12.40 36.92 -30.66
C GLN A 31 -11.43 36.25 -29.67
N TRP A 32 -11.41 34.92 -29.65
CA TRP A 32 -10.49 34.16 -28.81
C TRP A 32 -9.03 34.40 -29.20
N LYS A 33 -8.74 34.42 -30.50
CA LYS A 33 -7.40 34.72 -31.02
C LYS A 33 -6.95 36.15 -30.70
N ALA A 34 -7.85 37.13 -30.84
CA ALA A 34 -7.57 38.52 -30.48
C ALA A 34 -7.32 38.68 -28.98
N PHE A 35 -8.11 37.99 -28.14
CA PHE A 35 -7.95 37.98 -26.69
C PHE A 35 -6.61 37.37 -26.28
N GLY A 36 -6.24 36.24 -26.89
CA GLY A 36 -4.93 35.61 -26.71
C GLY A 36 -3.76 36.56 -26.97
N GLN A 37 -3.76 37.21 -28.13
CA GLN A 37 -2.70 38.14 -28.53
C GLN A 37 -2.61 39.35 -27.59
N TRP A 38 -3.76 39.89 -27.18
CA TRP A 38 -3.83 41.01 -26.26
C TRP A 38 -3.32 40.64 -24.87
N VAL A 39 -3.75 39.50 -24.33
CA VAL A 39 -3.29 38.98 -23.02
C VAL A 39 -1.79 38.75 -23.03
N GLY A 40 -1.26 38.11 -24.08
CA GLY A 40 0.17 37.81 -24.20
C GLY A 40 1.07 39.06 -24.28
N ALA A 41 0.54 40.18 -24.77
CA ALA A 41 1.29 41.44 -24.86
C ALA A 41 1.19 42.33 -23.60
N ASN A 42 0.12 42.19 -22.80
CA ASN A 42 -0.22 43.16 -21.77
C ASN A 42 -0.27 42.61 -20.33
N ASP A 43 -0.21 41.29 -20.15
CA ASP A 43 -0.30 40.62 -18.84
C ASP A 43 -1.45 41.13 -17.93
N PRO A 44 -2.70 41.18 -18.44
CA PRO A 44 -3.78 41.94 -17.82
C PRO A 44 -4.36 41.28 -16.55
N THR A 45 -4.93 42.12 -15.68
CA THR A 45 -5.78 41.70 -14.56
C THR A 45 -7.20 41.30 -15.03
N PRO A 46 -7.97 40.54 -14.24
CA PRO A 46 -9.35 40.17 -14.59
C PRO A 46 -10.28 41.36 -14.84
N LEU A 47 -10.01 42.50 -14.19
CA LEU A 47 -10.78 43.73 -14.36
C LEU A 47 -10.45 44.41 -15.71
N GLU A 48 -9.18 44.37 -16.12
CA GLU A 48 -8.73 44.86 -17.42
C GLU A 48 -9.23 43.96 -18.56
N ALA A 49 -9.23 42.65 -18.37
CA ALA A 49 -9.85 41.72 -19.33
C ALA A 49 -11.36 41.92 -19.43
N LYS A 50 -12.05 42.19 -18.30
CA LYS A 50 -13.47 42.56 -18.32
C LYS A 50 -13.70 43.81 -19.15
N HIS A 51 -12.84 44.81 -18.98
CA HIS A 51 -12.90 46.03 -19.77
C HIS A 51 -12.69 45.71 -21.25
N TRP A 52 -11.60 45.04 -21.61
CA TRP A 52 -11.27 44.70 -23.00
C TRP A 52 -12.39 43.96 -23.74
N ILE A 53 -12.99 42.94 -23.10
CA ILE A 53 -14.09 42.15 -23.67
C ILE A 53 -15.34 43.01 -23.93
N THR A 54 -15.60 43.99 -23.05
CA THR A 54 -16.81 44.82 -23.10
C THR A 54 -16.69 46.05 -24.00
N THR A 55 -15.52 46.71 -24.06
CA THR A 55 -15.31 47.91 -24.88
C THR A 55 -14.73 47.64 -26.26
N GLU A 56 -13.95 46.58 -26.46
CA GLU A 56 -13.26 46.33 -27.75
C GLU A 56 -13.90 45.22 -28.59
N ASN A 57 -14.74 44.36 -27.99
CA ASN A 57 -15.29 43.16 -28.67
C ASN A 57 -16.82 42.98 -28.56
N ASN A 58 -17.56 43.96 -28.03
CA ASN A 58 -19.03 44.03 -28.03
C ASN A 58 -19.76 42.85 -27.34
N LEU A 59 -19.18 42.31 -26.26
CA LEU A 59 -19.78 41.24 -25.46
C LEU A 59 -20.46 41.81 -24.20
N ASP A 60 -21.56 41.18 -23.75
CA ASP A 60 -22.32 41.62 -22.57
C ASP A 60 -21.48 41.49 -21.27
N LEU A 61 -21.57 42.51 -20.41
CA LEU A 61 -20.82 42.69 -19.16
C LEU A 61 -20.99 41.55 -18.14
N ASN A 62 -22.05 40.75 -18.30
CA ASN A 62 -22.42 39.67 -17.40
C ASN A 62 -22.08 38.27 -17.93
N ILE A 63 -21.50 38.16 -19.13
CA ILE A 63 -21.18 36.84 -19.73
C ILE A 63 -20.13 36.11 -18.91
N PHE A 64 -19.14 36.82 -18.34
CA PHE A 64 -18.06 36.22 -17.57
C PHE A 64 -17.93 36.86 -16.18
N SER A 65 -17.81 36.01 -15.16
CA SER A 65 -17.43 36.45 -13.81
C SER A 65 -15.95 36.88 -13.77
N LEU A 66 -15.54 37.64 -12.76
CA LEU A 66 -14.11 37.99 -12.59
C LEU A 66 -13.23 36.75 -12.39
N GLN A 67 -13.78 35.71 -11.75
CA GLN A 67 -13.10 34.43 -11.59
C GLN A 67 -12.94 33.75 -12.96
N THR A 68 -13.99 33.72 -13.79
CA THR A 68 -13.95 33.20 -15.16
C THR A 68 -12.95 33.96 -16.03
N LEU A 69 -12.87 35.28 -15.91
CA LEU A 69 -11.91 36.11 -16.65
C LEU A 69 -10.47 35.87 -16.21
N SER A 70 -10.23 35.69 -14.91
CA SER A 70 -8.92 35.28 -14.39
C SER A 70 -8.46 33.96 -15.03
N LEU A 71 -9.38 33.02 -15.18
CA LEU A 71 -9.14 31.72 -15.80
C LEU A 71 -8.92 31.84 -17.33
N LEU A 72 -9.72 32.65 -18.03
CA LEU A 72 -9.53 32.93 -19.47
C LEU A 72 -8.19 33.63 -19.75
N ILE A 73 -7.76 34.56 -18.90
CA ILE A 73 -6.43 35.20 -18.98
C ILE A 73 -5.34 34.14 -18.84
N LYS A 74 -5.44 33.25 -17.83
CA LYS A 74 -4.48 32.15 -17.66
C LYS A 74 -4.47 31.20 -18.86
N GLN A 75 -5.63 30.88 -19.44
CA GLN A 75 -5.78 30.07 -20.65
C GLN A 75 -5.18 30.76 -21.90
N ALA A 76 -5.37 32.07 -22.04
CA ALA A 76 -4.77 32.86 -23.12
C ALA A 76 -3.24 32.95 -22.99
N LYS A 77 -2.71 33.09 -21.75
CA LYS A 77 -1.28 32.95 -21.46
C LYS A 77 -0.79 31.53 -21.79
N PHE A 78 -1.56 30.50 -21.46
CA PHE A 78 -1.28 29.10 -21.81
C PHE A 78 -1.16 28.88 -23.33
N ALA A 79 -2.00 29.52 -24.13
CA ALA A 79 -2.00 29.44 -25.59
C ALA A 79 -0.82 30.22 -26.24
N HIS A 80 -0.31 31.26 -25.58
CA HIS A 80 0.75 32.13 -26.11
C HIS A 80 2.15 31.90 -25.52
N CYS A 81 2.27 31.24 -24.37
CA CYS A 81 3.54 30.75 -23.82
C CYS A 81 4.01 29.51 -24.61
N GLY A 82 4.69 29.75 -25.73
CA GLY A 82 5.61 28.78 -26.36
C GLY A 82 5.05 27.81 -27.39
N GLN A 83 3.73 27.68 -27.54
CA GLN A 83 3.13 26.82 -28.58
C GLN A 83 2.57 27.66 -29.74
N SER A 84 2.82 27.24 -30.98
CA SER A 84 2.39 27.98 -32.17
C SER A 84 0.86 27.91 -32.32
N ALA A 85 0.24 28.92 -32.93
CA ALA A 85 -1.19 28.90 -33.26
C ALA A 85 -1.63 27.71 -34.13
N LYS A 86 -0.69 26.99 -34.77
CA LYS A 86 -0.94 25.73 -35.50
C LYS A 86 -1.19 24.54 -34.57
N THR A 87 -0.57 24.53 -33.39
CA THR A 87 -0.66 23.47 -32.37
C THR A 87 -2.02 23.49 -31.67
N LEU A 88 -2.60 24.67 -31.44
CA LEU A 88 -3.93 24.86 -30.86
C LEU A 88 -5.08 24.44 -31.79
N GLN A 89 -4.89 24.50 -33.12
CA GLN A 89 -5.89 23.99 -34.08
C GLN A 89 -5.92 22.45 -34.14
N GLN A 90 -4.88 21.77 -33.65
CA GLN A 90 -4.78 20.30 -33.63
C GLN A 90 -5.11 19.69 -32.24
N SER A 91 -5.32 20.51 -31.20
CA SER A 91 -5.63 20.05 -29.84
C SER A 91 -7.08 19.60 -29.64
N TYR A 92 -7.72 19.04 -30.68
CA TYR A 92 -8.85 18.14 -30.48
C TYR A 92 -8.27 16.82 -29.98
N THR A 93 -8.05 16.74 -28.66
CA THR A 93 -7.50 15.57 -27.95
C THR A 93 -8.27 14.31 -28.32
N VAL A 94 -7.60 13.33 -28.94
CA VAL A 94 -8.15 11.98 -29.13
C VAL A 94 -7.94 11.13 -27.86
N VAL A 95 -6.94 11.46 -27.03
CA VAL A 95 -6.60 10.73 -25.80
C VAL A 95 -6.61 11.68 -24.59
N ARG A 96 -7.36 11.33 -23.54
CA ARG A 96 -7.41 12.01 -22.24
C ARG A 96 -7.07 11.01 -21.12
N LYS A 97 -6.17 11.37 -20.22
CA LYS A 97 -5.67 10.55 -19.09
C LYS A 97 -5.43 11.45 -17.87
N PRO A 98 -5.43 10.94 -16.63
CA PRO A 98 -4.98 11.70 -15.47
C PRO A 98 -3.60 12.31 -15.69
N GLY A 99 -3.46 13.61 -15.42
CA GLY A 99 -2.24 14.37 -15.70
C GLY A 99 -2.01 14.72 -17.18
N PHE A 100 -2.90 14.30 -18.09
CA PHE A 100 -2.88 14.65 -19.51
C PHE A 100 -4.30 14.80 -20.09
N GLY A 101 -4.84 16.02 -20.00
CA GLY A 101 -6.20 16.33 -20.46
C GLY A 101 -7.30 15.95 -19.46
N LEU A 102 -6.94 15.33 -18.33
CA LEU A 102 -7.74 15.21 -17.11
C LEU A 102 -6.89 15.63 -15.91
N PRO A 103 -7.54 16.10 -14.82
CA PRO A 103 -6.87 16.37 -13.54
C PRO A 103 -5.98 15.22 -13.09
N LEU A 104 -4.85 15.54 -12.44
CA LEU A 104 -3.94 14.52 -11.90
C LEU A 104 -4.67 13.56 -10.94
N GLY A 105 -5.54 14.10 -10.08
CA GLY A 105 -6.36 13.32 -9.15
C GLY A 105 -7.67 12.81 -9.74
N HIS A 106 -7.83 12.76 -11.06
CA HIS A 106 -9.05 12.24 -11.67
C HIS A 106 -9.23 10.75 -11.33
N MET A 107 -10.43 10.41 -10.89
CA MET A 107 -10.84 9.04 -10.53
C MET A 107 -12.16 8.71 -11.24
N PRO A 108 -12.43 7.43 -11.55
CA PRO A 108 -13.77 6.98 -11.87
C PRO A 108 -14.71 7.16 -10.68
N ASP A 109 -16.01 6.95 -10.92
CA ASP A 109 -17.01 6.93 -9.86
C ASP A 109 -16.71 5.81 -8.85
N GLU A 110 -17.10 6.00 -7.59
CA GLU A 110 -16.77 5.09 -6.48
C GLU A 110 -17.26 3.66 -6.72
N GLU A 111 -18.45 3.51 -7.30
CA GLU A 111 -19.05 2.21 -7.65
C GLU A 111 -18.30 1.46 -8.76
N ASP A 112 -17.50 2.16 -9.57
CA ASP A 112 -16.82 1.59 -10.74
C ASP A 112 -15.34 1.29 -10.50
N ARG A 113 -14.74 1.80 -9.42
CA ARG A 113 -13.30 1.74 -9.14
C ARG A 113 -12.98 0.84 -7.96
N PHE A 114 -11.71 0.47 -7.85
CA PHE A 114 -11.24 -0.26 -6.67
C PHE A 114 -11.19 0.65 -5.43
N PRO A 115 -11.46 0.12 -4.22
CA PRO A 115 -11.35 0.88 -2.98
C PRO A 115 -9.95 1.46 -2.76
N LEU A 116 -9.87 2.55 -2.01
CA LEU A 116 -8.62 3.27 -1.75
C LEU A 116 -8.38 3.38 -0.25
N LEU A 117 -7.20 2.95 0.20
CA LEU A 117 -6.84 2.85 1.61
C LEU A 117 -6.88 4.20 2.36
N PHE A 118 -6.67 5.32 1.65
CA PHE A 118 -6.61 6.65 2.26
C PHE A 118 -7.34 7.68 1.42
N LEU A 119 -8.57 8.02 1.77
CA LEU A 119 -9.26 9.20 1.25
C LEU A 119 -10.21 9.77 2.31
N ASN A 120 -10.33 11.09 2.34
CA ASN A 120 -11.44 11.83 2.92
C ASN A 120 -11.70 13.00 1.95
N ASP A 121 -12.95 13.47 1.87
CA ASP A 121 -13.52 14.50 0.98
C ASP A 121 -14.33 13.94 -0.22
N ASP A 122 -14.41 14.66 -1.35
CA ASP A 122 -15.29 14.46 -2.54
C ASP A 122 -15.25 13.05 -3.20
N PHE A 123 -14.49 12.10 -2.65
CA PHE A 123 -14.27 10.74 -3.15
C PHE A 123 -14.48 9.65 -2.08
N GLY A 124 -15.19 9.95 -0.98
CA GLY A 124 -15.53 8.97 0.07
C GLY A 124 -14.61 9.03 1.30
N ASP A 125 -14.97 8.28 2.34
CA ASP A 125 -14.30 8.23 3.67
C ASP A 125 -13.06 7.31 3.70
N GLY A 126 -12.63 6.81 2.54
CA GLY A 126 -11.52 5.87 2.42
C GLY A 126 -11.91 4.47 2.90
N TRP A 127 -11.13 3.47 2.52
CA TRP A 127 -11.37 2.09 2.91
C TRP A 127 -10.71 1.79 4.27
N GLU A 128 -11.49 1.23 5.19
CA GLU A 128 -11.05 0.79 6.51
C GLU A 128 -11.52 -0.64 6.78
N ALA A 129 -10.64 -1.47 7.34
CA ALA A 129 -10.98 -2.85 7.64
C ALA A 129 -11.75 -2.99 8.97
N PRO A 130 -12.70 -3.93 9.09
CA PRO A 130 -13.20 -4.37 10.40
C PRO A 130 -12.04 -4.85 11.28
N VAL A 131 -12.13 -4.58 12.59
CA VAL A 131 -11.11 -5.01 13.55
C VAL A 131 -11.22 -6.51 13.81
N LEU A 132 -10.11 -7.24 13.68
CA LEU A 132 -10.05 -8.65 14.03
C LEU A 132 -9.94 -8.86 15.55
N LEU A 133 -10.62 -9.88 16.04
CA LEU A 133 -10.43 -10.36 17.42
C LEU A 133 -9.11 -11.14 17.50
N ILE A 134 -8.48 -11.14 18.68
CA ILE A 134 -7.21 -11.84 18.93
C ILE A 134 -7.29 -13.33 18.57
N ARG A 135 -8.45 -13.95 18.82
CA ARG A 135 -8.74 -15.35 18.46
C ARG A 135 -8.78 -15.54 16.95
N GLU A 136 -9.40 -14.63 16.20
CA GLU A 136 -9.45 -14.73 14.73
C GLU A 136 -8.05 -14.53 14.12
N CYS A 137 -7.23 -13.61 14.64
CA CYS A 137 -5.83 -13.48 14.24
C CYS A 137 -5.04 -14.79 14.43
N CYS A 138 -5.27 -15.49 15.54
CA CYS A 138 -4.66 -16.80 15.79
C CYS A 138 -5.18 -17.88 14.82
N MET A 139 -6.48 -17.89 14.51
CA MET A 139 -7.07 -18.83 13.54
C MET A 139 -6.47 -18.64 12.13
N LEU A 140 -6.39 -17.39 11.66
CA LEU A 140 -5.78 -17.06 10.38
C LEU A 140 -4.30 -17.50 10.32
N LYS A 141 -3.55 -17.29 11.42
CA LYS A 141 -2.17 -17.76 11.57
C LYS A 141 -2.05 -19.28 11.45
N LEU A 142 -2.90 -20.04 12.14
CA LEU A 142 -2.89 -21.50 12.06
C LEU A 142 -3.15 -21.96 10.62
N MET A 143 -4.14 -21.37 9.96
CA MET A 143 -4.49 -21.73 8.57
C MET A 143 -3.34 -21.46 7.59
N ASP A 144 -2.62 -20.34 7.72
CA ASP A 144 -1.42 -20.10 6.90
C ASP A 144 -0.34 -21.17 7.13
N GLU A 145 -0.07 -21.54 8.39
CA GLU A 145 0.94 -22.54 8.73
C GLU A 145 0.60 -23.93 8.21
N LEU A 146 -0.65 -24.37 8.37
CA LEU A 146 -1.10 -25.66 7.88
C LEU A 146 -1.00 -25.71 6.35
N THR A 147 -1.39 -24.64 5.66
CA THR A 147 -1.30 -24.53 4.20
C THR A 147 0.14 -24.38 3.67
N ASN A 148 1.13 -24.16 4.55
CA ASN A 148 2.54 -24.23 4.20
C ASN A 148 3.11 -25.66 4.21
N LYS A 149 2.42 -26.61 4.87
CA LYS A 149 2.87 -28.01 4.92
C LYS A 149 2.76 -28.66 3.53
N PRO A 150 3.75 -29.48 3.10
CA PRO A 150 3.69 -30.12 1.79
C PRO A 150 2.46 -31.02 1.64
N ARG A 151 1.74 -30.88 0.52
CA ARG A 151 0.52 -31.65 0.21
C ARG A 151 -0.58 -31.51 1.28
N TRP A 152 -0.70 -30.34 1.91
CA TRP A 152 -1.68 -30.10 2.97
C TRP A 152 -3.12 -30.42 2.53
N TRP A 153 -3.49 -30.07 1.29
CA TRP A 153 -4.84 -30.28 0.73
C TRP A 153 -5.24 -31.76 0.61
N LEU A 154 -4.26 -32.67 0.53
CA LEU A 154 -4.53 -34.12 0.59
C LEU A 154 -4.58 -34.61 2.04
N LYS A 155 -3.73 -34.05 2.90
CA LYS A 155 -3.55 -34.45 4.29
C LYS A 155 -4.66 -33.98 5.21
N ILE A 156 -5.37 -32.91 4.86
CA ILE A 156 -6.50 -32.36 5.63
C ILE A 156 -7.70 -33.32 5.68
N ASN A 157 -7.68 -34.41 4.91
CA ASN A 157 -8.68 -35.47 4.91
C ASN A 157 -8.22 -36.75 5.63
N ASP A 158 -7.00 -36.76 6.19
CA ASP A 158 -6.45 -37.91 6.94
C ASP A 158 -6.68 -37.70 8.44
N GLU A 159 -7.54 -38.52 9.04
CA GLU A 159 -7.92 -38.42 10.46
C GLU A 159 -6.73 -38.45 11.42
N GLN A 160 -5.68 -39.22 11.14
CA GLN A 160 -4.50 -39.30 12.02
C GLN A 160 -3.67 -38.03 11.93
N ILE A 161 -3.55 -37.46 10.74
CA ILE A 161 -2.83 -36.20 10.54
C ILE A 161 -3.61 -35.04 11.16
N ILE A 162 -4.93 -35.00 10.98
CA ILE A 162 -5.82 -34.00 11.61
C ILE A 162 -5.68 -34.07 13.13
N ALA A 163 -5.79 -35.26 13.73
CA ALA A 163 -5.64 -35.42 15.18
C ALA A 163 -4.30 -34.88 15.68
N LYS A 164 -3.21 -35.11 14.92
CA LYS A 164 -1.90 -34.55 15.23
C LYS A 164 -1.87 -33.02 15.12
N TRP A 165 -2.40 -32.45 14.05
CA TRP A 165 -2.43 -30.99 13.86
C TRP A 165 -3.30 -30.29 14.91
N LYS A 166 -4.42 -30.91 15.30
CA LYS A 166 -5.25 -30.41 16.40
C LYS A 166 -4.47 -30.33 17.70
N GLN A 167 -3.75 -31.40 18.04
CA GLN A 167 -2.90 -31.42 19.24
C GLN A 167 -1.76 -30.39 19.15
N GLU A 168 -1.06 -30.30 18.01
CA GLU A 168 0.00 -29.30 17.78
C GLU A 168 -0.52 -27.87 18.00
N ALA A 169 -1.72 -27.56 17.49
CA ALA A 169 -2.31 -26.23 17.65
C ALA A 169 -2.69 -25.91 19.10
N LEU A 170 -3.22 -26.89 19.85
CA LEU A 170 -3.58 -26.71 21.27
C LEU A 170 -2.34 -26.64 22.19
N ASP A 171 -1.24 -27.26 21.81
CA ASP A 171 0.04 -27.22 22.54
C ASP A 171 0.90 -26.00 22.17
N THR A 172 0.47 -25.20 21.19
CA THR A 172 1.21 -24.01 20.74
C THR A 172 1.10 -22.88 21.76
N ASP A 173 2.22 -22.22 22.03
CA ASP A 173 2.27 -21.03 22.89
C ASP A 173 1.75 -19.80 22.12
N TRP A 174 0.43 -19.63 22.10
CA TRP A 174 -0.22 -18.51 21.41
C TRP A 174 0.06 -17.15 22.05
N GLU A 175 0.35 -17.10 23.36
CA GLU A 175 0.77 -15.87 24.05
C GLU A 175 2.12 -15.33 23.49
N SER A 176 2.97 -16.21 22.95
CA SER A 176 4.22 -15.82 22.26
C SER A 176 4.00 -15.25 20.86
N TYR A 177 2.88 -15.57 20.21
CA TYR A 177 2.52 -15.04 18.90
C TYR A 177 1.83 -13.68 19.02
N LEU A 178 0.82 -13.58 19.87
CA LEU A 178 0.13 -12.34 20.21
C LEU A 178 0.00 -12.26 21.73
N LYS A 179 0.26 -11.10 22.32
CA LYS A 179 0.12 -10.92 23.78
C LYS A 179 -1.35 -11.17 24.16
N TYR A 180 -1.58 -12.12 25.08
CA TYR A 180 -2.89 -12.71 25.42
C TYR A 180 -3.55 -13.61 24.36
N GLY A 181 -2.76 -14.10 23.40
CA GLY A 181 -3.21 -15.05 22.40
C GLY A 181 -3.87 -16.26 23.05
N ASP A 182 -5.05 -16.60 22.55
CA ASP A 182 -5.88 -17.68 23.05
C ASP A 182 -6.33 -18.56 21.88
N PHE A 183 -6.42 -19.87 22.12
CA PHE A 183 -6.80 -20.85 21.11
C PHE A 183 -7.56 -22.02 21.71
N THR A 184 -8.82 -22.17 21.32
CA THR A 184 -9.72 -23.17 21.89
C THR A 184 -9.82 -24.42 20.99
N PRO A 185 -10.33 -25.54 21.52
CA PRO A 185 -10.70 -26.70 20.71
C PRO A 185 -11.73 -26.38 19.62
N ALA A 186 -12.67 -25.46 19.87
CA ALA A 186 -13.64 -25.08 18.86
C ALA A 186 -12.99 -24.30 17.70
N MET A 187 -12.04 -23.42 18.00
CA MET A 187 -11.25 -22.71 16.99
C MET A 187 -10.45 -23.66 16.10
N VAL A 188 -9.83 -24.70 16.68
CA VAL A 188 -9.08 -25.67 15.86
C VAL A 188 -9.99 -26.50 14.97
N ASP A 189 -11.16 -26.89 15.47
CA ASP A 189 -12.15 -27.63 14.70
C ASP A 189 -12.68 -26.78 13.54
N ALA A 190 -13.00 -25.50 13.79
CA ALA A 190 -13.40 -24.55 12.77
C ALA A 190 -12.33 -24.35 11.68
N CYS A 191 -11.06 -24.15 12.07
CA CYS A 191 -9.95 -24.01 11.12
C CYS A 191 -9.79 -25.26 10.24
N ILE A 192 -9.92 -26.46 10.81
CA ILE A 192 -9.81 -27.72 10.04
C ILE A 192 -10.97 -27.84 9.05
N ASN A 193 -12.21 -27.58 9.48
CA ASN A 193 -13.39 -27.63 8.61
C ASN A 193 -13.26 -26.62 7.46
N GLU A 194 -12.79 -25.41 7.74
CA GLU A 194 -12.54 -24.38 6.73
C GLU A 194 -11.49 -24.82 5.70
N LEU A 195 -10.37 -25.38 6.17
CA LEU A 195 -9.30 -25.88 5.31
C LEU A 195 -9.73 -27.09 4.46
N GLN A 196 -10.67 -27.91 4.92
CA GLN A 196 -11.23 -28.99 4.11
C GLN A 196 -11.97 -28.43 2.88
N VAL A 197 -12.77 -27.38 3.07
CA VAL A 197 -13.44 -26.70 1.94
C VAL A 197 -12.42 -26.02 1.02
N LYS A 198 -11.45 -25.30 1.59
CA LYS A 198 -10.40 -24.61 0.83
C LYS A 198 -9.45 -25.58 0.10
N ALA A 199 -9.34 -26.83 0.55
CA ALA A 199 -8.54 -27.84 -0.14
C ALA A 199 -9.07 -28.17 -1.53
N ASP A 200 -10.39 -28.22 -1.71
CA ASP A 200 -11.02 -28.43 -3.01
C ASP A 200 -10.77 -27.22 -3.93
N LEU A 201 -10.91 -25.99 -3.40
CA LEU A 201 -10.56 -24.77 -4.11
C LEU A 201 -9.11 -24.81 -4.60
N TYR A 202 -8.16 -25.10 -3.71
CA TYR A 202 -6.74 -25.18 -4.05
C TYR A 202 -6.45 -26.31 -5.05
N GLN A 203 -7.09 -27.46 -4.90
CA GLN A 203 -6.88 -28.59 -5.80
C GLN A 203 -7.36 -28.30 -7.22
N ILE A 204 -8.46 -27.57 -7.37
CA ILE A 204 -9.03 -27.23 -8.69
C ILE A 204 -8.30 -26.04 -9.32
N THR A 205 -7.99 -25.01 -8.54
CA THR A 205 -7.56 -23.70 -9.06
C THR A 205 -6.07 -23.43 -8.85
N GLY A 206 -5.43 -24.12 -7.91
CA GLY A 206 -4.07 -23.85 -7.46
C GLY A 206 -3.93 -22.62 -6.55
N LEU A 207 -5.03 -21.94 -6.23
CA LEU A 207 -5.06 -20.74 -5.38
C LEU A 207 -5.61 -21.07 -3.99
N ILE A 208 -4.99 -20.51 -2.96
CA ILE A 208 -5.48 -20.60 -1.58
C ILE A 208 -5.53 -19.19 -0.97
N PRO A 209 -6.71 -18.68 -0.60
CA PRO A 209 -6.82 -17.51 0.26
C PRO A 209 -6.33 -17.84 1.67
N VAL A 210 -5.46 -16.96 2.16
CA VAL A 210 -4.99 -16.88 3.54
C VAL A 210 -5.15 -15.45 4.02
N TYR A 211 -5.27 -15.27 5.34
CA TYR A 211 -5.57 -13.96 5.92
C TYR A 211 -6.81 -13.32 5.29
N ASP A 212 -7.78 -14.16 4.91
CA ASP A 212 -9.01 -13.78 4.25
C ASP A 212 -10.10 -13.43 5.26
N TYR A 213 -10.53 -12.18 5.20
CA TYR A 213 -11.63 -11.64 5.96
C TYR A 213 -12.29 -10.51 5.13
N SER A 214 -12.05 -9.23 5.40
CA SER A 214 -12.52 -8.09 4.56
C SER A 214 -11.75 -7.95 3.24
N VAL A 215 -10.47 -8.32 3.26
CA VAL A 215 -9.59 -8.51 2.12
C VAL A 215 -8.91 -9.87 2.25
N ALA A 216 -8.12 -10.28 1.24
CA ALA A 216 -7.37 -11.53 1.31
C ALA A 216 -5.97 -11.42 0.72
N VAL A 217 -5.11 -12.32 1.16
CA VAL A 217 -3.86 -12.66 0.50
C VAL A 217 -4.02 -14.02 -0.17
N LEU A 218 -3.86 -14.09 -1.48
CA LEU A 218 -3.84 -15.37 -2.19
C LEU A 218 -2.40 -15.85 -2.30
N LYS A 219 -2.14 -17.14 -2.06
CA LYS A 219 -0.86 -17.76 -2.39
C LYS A 219 -1.05 -18.99 -3.28
N SER A 220 -0.02 -19.29 -4.07
CA SER A 220 0.03 -20.49 -4.90
C SER A 220 1.43 -21.06 -4.96
N ASP A 221 1.53 -22.39 -4.87
CA ASP A 221 2.78 -23.14 -5.06
C ASP A 221 2.78 -23.90 -6.41
N THR A 222 1.73 -23.74 -7.23
CA THR A 222 1.47 -24.58 -8.42
C THR A 222 1.16 -23.77 -9.68
N ILE A 223 0.65 -22.54 -9.56
CA ILE A 223 0.24 -21.73 -10.72
C ILE A 223 1.43 -21.42 -11.64
N MET A 224 2.60 -21.20 -11.05
CA MET A 224 3.89 -21.03 -11.73
C MET A 224 4.66 -22.36 -11.68
N ASN A 225 4.66 -23.10 -12.80
CA ASN A 225 5.35 -24.38 -12.86
C ASN A 225 6.87 -24.22 -13.07
N THR A 226 7.59 -25.34 -12.94
CA THR A 226 9.06 -25.37 -13.05
C THR A 226 9.55 -24.97 -14.44
N GLU A 227 8.79 -25.24 -15.49
CA GLU A 227 9.12 -24.83 -16.86
C GLU A 227 9.13 -23.30 -16.99
N VAL A 228 8.11 -22.63 -16.47
CA VAL A 228 8.01 -21.17 -16.46
C VAL A 228 9.12 -20.53 -15.62
N ALA A 229 9.43 -21.10 -14.47
CA ALA A 229 10.54 -20.66 -13.63
C ALA A 229 11.87 -20.73 -14.39
N LYS A 230 12.15 -21.86 -15.05
CA LYS A 230 13.38 -22.06 -15.83
C LYS A 230 13.48 -21.11 -17.02
N SER A 231 12.40 -20.91 -17.77
CA SER A 231 12.40 -19.96 -18.88
C SER A 231 12.70 -18.53 -18.40
N LEU A 232 12.14 -18.12 -17.26
CA LEU A 232 12.47 -16.82 -16.66
C LEU A 232 13.94 -16.77 -16.22
N GLN A 233 14.42 -17.78 -15.49
CA GLN A 233 15.82 -17.87 -15.06
C GLN A 233 16.80 -17.76 -16.23
N GLU A 234 16.53 -18.45 -17.35
CA GLU A 234 17.35 -18.39 -18.56
C GLU A 234 17.32 -17.00 -19.21
N ALA A 235 16.13 -16.38 -19.32
CA ALA A 235 15.99 -15.05 -19.89
C ALA A 235 16.69 -13.97 -19.06
N VAL A 236 16.56 -14.05 -17.73
CA VAL A 236 17.15 -13.14 -16.73
C VAL A 236 18.66 -13.03 -16.87
N ARG A 237 19.37 -14.09 -17.29
CA ARG A 237 20.83 -14.08 -17.43
C ARG A 237 21.34 -12.98 -18.36
N VAL A 238 20.56 -12.61 -19.37
CA VAL A 238 20.93 -11.51 -20.29
C VAL A 238 21.04 -10.17 -19.56
N LEU A 239 20.23 -9.96 -18.52
CA LEU A 239 20.24 -8.75 -17.70
C LEU A 239 21.19 -8.88 -16.48
N GLU A 240 21.37 -10.09 -15.97
CA GLU A 240 22.13 -10.37 -14.73
C GLU A 240 23.63 -10.57 -14.98
N ASP A 241 24.02 -11.28 -16.06
CA ASP A 241 25.40 -11.66 -16.38
C ASP A 241 26.14 -10.54 -17.17
N VAL A 242 25.92 -9.28 -16.77
CA VAL A 242 26.61 -8.10 -17.32
C VAL A 242 27.91 -7.78 -16.58
N ALA A 243 28.76 -6.93 -17.17
CA ALA A 243 30.01 -6.52 -16.53
C ALA A 243 29.74 -5.82 -15.17
N PRO A 244 30.64 -5.93 -14.17
CA PRO A 244 30.38 -5.39 -12.83
C PRO A 244 30.03 -3.89 -12.79
N ASP A 245 30.61 -3.09 -13.68
CA ASP A 245 30.36 -1.66 -13.85
C ASP A 245 29.01 -1.35 -14.53
N GLN A 246 28.40 -2.33 -15.17
CA GLN A 246 27.07 -2.24 -15.79
C GLN A 246 25.94 -2.71 -14.87
N LYS A 247 26.26 -3.35 -13.74
CA LYS A 247 25.25 -3.79 -12.77
C LYS A 247 24.59 -2.59 -12.12
N ASP A 248 23.26 -2.56 -12.19
CA ASP A 248 22.46 -1.51 -11.58
C ASP A 248 22.06 -1.88 -10.16
N TRP A 249 22.96 -1.60 -9.21
CA TRP A 249 22.67 -1.79 -7.80
C TRP A 249 21.69 -0.74 -7.30
N HIS A 250 20.62 -1.20 -6.65
CA HIS A 250 19.61 -0.34 -6.06
C HIS A 250 20.26 0.65 -5.08
N PRO A 251 19.91 1.95 -5.14
CA PRO A 251 20.49 2.95 -4.26
C PRO A 251 20.39 2.59 -2.79
N ARG A 252 21.44 2.89 -2.01
CA ARG A 252 21.50 2.66 -0.56
C ARG A 252 21.37 1.19 -0.12
N SER A 253 21.39 0.22 -1.04
CA SER A 253 21.29 -1.22 -0.74
C SER A 253 22.61 -1.90 -0.36
N ARG A 254 23.75 -1.18 -0.39
CA ARG A 254 25.10 -1.75 -0.17
C ARG A 254 25.41 -2.94 -1.09
N GLU A 255 25.05 -2.81 -2.37
CA GLU A 255 25.24 -3.85 -3.39
C GLU A 255 24.55 -5.18 -3.03
N GLN A 256 23.40 -5.11 -2.34
CA GLN A 256 22.59 -6.30 -2.03
C GLN A 256 21.41 -6.44 -2.98
N VAL A 257 20.83 -5.35 -3.49
CA VAL A 257 19.64 -5.42 -4.35
C VAL A 257 20.04 -5.01 -5.76
N LEU A 258 19.96 -5.95 -6.70
CA LEU A 258 20.25 -5.74 -8.11
C LEU A 258 18.94 -5.49 -8.86
N ASP A 259 18.80 -4.30 -9.44
CA ASP A 259 17.66 -3.90 -10.25
C ASP A 259 17.89 -4.38 -11.70
N LEU A 260 17.07 -5.32 -12.17
CA LEU A 260 17.16 -5.81 -13.55
C LEU A 260 16.16 -5.08 -14.46
N VAL A 261 14.92 -4.96 -13.99
CA VAL A 261 13.88 -4.11 -14.57
C VAL A 261 13.25 -3.36 -13.39
N HIS A 262 13.42 -2.04 -13.33
CA HIS A 262 12.90 -1.26 -12.21
C HIS A 262 12.12 -0.04 -12.73
N PRO A 263 10.84 0.13 -12.31
CA PRO A 263 9.98 1.18 -12.86
C PRO A 263 10.42 2.60 -12.50
N SER A 264 11.20 2.78 -11.44
CA SER A 264 11.83 4.07 -11.09
C SER A 264 13.00 4.49 -11.99
N LEU A 265 13.44 3.66 -12.93
CA LEU A 265 14.46 4.03 -13.92
C LEU A 265 13.76 4.42 -15.23
N TRP A 266 14.09 5.60 -15.77
CA TRP A 266 13.33 6.25 -16.85
C TRP A 266 11.81 6.40 -16.57
N PRO A 267 11.39 6.89 -15.39
CA PRO A 267 9.98 7.15 -15.09
C PRO A 267 9.45 8.30 -15.95
N LEU A 268 8.13 8.48 -16.04
CA LEU A 268 7.57 9.74 -16.50
C LEU A 268 8.03 10.84 -15.54
N VAL A 269 8.56 11.94 -16.07
CA VAL A 269 8.93 13.14 -15.32
C VAL A 269 8.10 14.29 -15.85
N TYR A 270 7.13 14.75 -15.07
CA TYR A 270 6.32 15.89 -15.49
C TYR A 270 7.18 17.15 -15.63
N GLY A 271 6.87 17.98 -16.63
CA GLY A 271 7.70 19.12 -17.05
C GLY A 271 8.90 18.74 -17.92
N ARG A 272 9.14 17.43 -18.16
CA ARG A 272 10.31 16.95 -18.90
C ARG A 272 10.00 15.89 -19.97
N SER A 273 9.20 14.87 -19.63
CA SER A 273 8.91 13.75 -20.54
C SER A 273 8.05 14.21 -21.70
N ARG A 274 8.22 13.57 -22.86
CA ARG A 274 7.43 13.84 -24.07
C ARG A 274 6.33 12.81 -24.23
N ILE A 275 5.16 13.27 -24.66
CA ILE A 275 3.96 12.45 -24.86
C ILE A 275 3.37 12.71 -26.24
N LEU A 276 2.75 11.68 -26.82
CA LEU A 276 1.94 11.78 -28.03
C LEU A 276 0.52 12.25 -27.70
N SER A 277 0.03 13.27 -28.40
CA SER A 277 -1.28 13.87 -28.10
C SER A 277 -2.46 13.27 -28.86
N ASP A 278 -2.21 12.63 -30.00
CA ASP A 278 -3.22 12.20 -30.97
C ASP A 278 -3.07 10.73 -31.39
N SER A 279 -2.07 10.03 -30.86
CA SER A 279 -1.70 8.69 -31.26
C SER A 279 -1.05 7.91 -30.11
N VAL A 280 -0.93 6.60 -30.30
CA VAL A 280 -0.22 5.69 -29.39
C VAL A 280 0.83 4.88 -30.14
N ILE A 281 1.89 4.48 -29.44
CA ILE A 281 2.88 3.53 -29.92
C ILE A 281 2.57 2.11 -29.43
N ASN A 282 3.09 1.16 -30.19
CA ASN A 282 3.07 -0.26 -29.95
C ASN A 282 4.47 -0.85 -30.19
N LEU A 283 4.60 -2.17 -30.00
CA LEU A 283 5.88 -2.89 -30.13
C LEU A 283 6.54 -2.81 -31.52
N HIS A 284 5.83 -2.36 -32.56
CA HIS A 284 6.34 -2.25 -33.93
C HIS A 284 6.64 -0.82 -34.35
N ASN A 285 6.09 0.19 -33.67
CA ASN A 285 6.28 1.62 -34.00
C ASN A 285 6.77 2.43 -32.78
N LEU A 286 7.73 1.90 -32.02
CA LEU A 286 8.31 2.55 -30.84
C LEU A 286 8.80 3.98 -31.08
N PHE A 287 9.35 4.24 -32.26
CA PHE A 287 9.98 5.50 -32.63
C PHE A 287 9.05 6.26 -33.59
N PRO A 288 8.19 7.18 -33.09
CA PRO A 288 7.30 7.95 -33.95
C PRO A 288 8.07 8.85 -34.90
N LYS A 289 7.61 8.92 -36.17
CA LYS A 289 8.28 9.65 -37.25
C LYS A 289 7.81 11.10 -37.42
N ASP A 290 6.58 11.40 -37.00
CA ASP A 290 5.94 12.71 -37.16
C ASP A 290 5.77 13.42 -35.80
N GLY A 291 6.18 14.70 -35.75
CA GLY A 291 6.51 15.48 -34.54
C GLY A 291 5.35 16.08 -33.75
N ASN A 292 4.31 15.30 -33.41
CA ASN A 292 3.30 15.72 -32.42
C ASN A 292 3.69 15.29 -31.00
N LEU A 293 4.99 15.40 -30.68
CA LEU A 293 5.50 15.18 -29.34
C LEU A 293 5.50 16.49 -28.57
N PHE A 294 4.88 16.49 -27.40
CA PHE A 294 4.83 17.65 -26.52
C PHE A 294 5.43 17.30 -25.18
N THR A 295 6.19 18.23 -24.60
CA THR A 295 6.62 18.12 -23.22
C THR A 295 5.38 18.18 -22.32
N LEU A 296 5.16 17.09 -21.58
CA LEU A 296 4.09 17.01 -20.59
C LEU A 296 4.38 18.01 -19.48
N ARG A 297 3.38 18.78 -19.06
CA ARG A 297 3.56 19.83 -18.04
C ARG A 297 3.53 19.23 -16.63
N SER A 298 4.13 19.94 -15.67
CA SER A 298 3.98 19.65 -14.25
C SER A 298 2.57 20.00 -13.76
N PRO A 299 1.83 19.07 -13.14
CA PRO A 299 0.62 19.38 -12.39
C PRO A 299 0.90 20.38 -11.26
N ALA A 300 -0.11 21.13 -10.84
CA ALA A 300 0.00 22.07 -9.72
C ALA A 300 0.24 21.33 -8.39
N GLU A 301 0.93 21.98 -7.46
CA GLU A 301 1.22 21.42 -6.13
C GLU A 301 -0.05 21.26 -5.29
N ASP A 302 -1.01 22.20 -5.41
CA ASP A 302 -2.29 22.16 -4.69
C ASP A 302 -3.11 20.88 -4.99
N ASP A 303 -2.90 20.25 -6.15
CA ASP A 303 -3.62 19.02 -6.53
C ASP A 303 -3.03 17.76 -5.86
N CYS A 304 -1.85 17.85 -5.23
CA CYS A 304 -1.11 16.69 -4.71
C CYS A 304 -1.46 16.30 -3.29
N TYR A 305 -1.99 17.23 -2.51
CA TYR A 305 -2.26 17.05 -1.09
C TYR A 305 -3.72 16.66 -0.84
N ARG A 306 -3.96 15.89 0.23
CA ARG A 306 -5.30 15.58 0.75
C ARG A 306 -5.36 15.87 2.24
N TYR A 307 -6.54 16.21 2.75
CA TYR A 307 -6.74 16.70 4.11
C TYR A 307 -7.49 15.67 4.96
N LYS A 308 -7.24 15.67 6.27
CA LYS A 308 -8.00 14.84 7.23
C LYS A 308 -9.39 15.42 7.48
N LYS A 309 -10.40 14.55 7.67
CA LYS A 309 -11.77 14.91 8.07
C LYS A 309 -11.79 15.61 9.44
N GLY A 310 -12.63 16.65 9.60
CA GLY A 310 -13.03 17.20 10.91
C GLY A 310 -12.13 18.26 11.57
N GLY A 311 -10.99 18.62 10.99
CA GLY A 311 -10.12 19.68 11.54
C GLY A 311 -10.35 21.03 10.85
N PHE A 312 -10.71 22.08 11.61
CA PHE A 312 -10.71 23.48 11.12
C PHE A 312 -9.31 23.98 10.64
N CYS A 313 -8.28 23.12 10.72
CA CYS A 313 -6.89 23.36 10.37
C CYS A 313 -6.12 22.04 10.05
N GLY A 314 -6.76 21.08 9.36
CA GLY A 314 -6.14 19.78 9.07
C GLY A 314 -4.80 19.89 8.31
N GLN A 315 -3.77 19.17 8.77
CA GLN A 315 -2.52 19.01 8.02
C GLN A 315 -2.80 18.15 6.79
N GLY A 316 -2.56 18.70 5.60
CA GLY A 316 -2.63 17.93 4.36
C GLY A 316 -1.40 17.05 4.20
N PHE A 317 -1.56 15.84 3.67
CA PHE A 317 -0.46 14.94 3.31
C PHE A 317 -0.46 14.66 1.80
N PRO A 318 0.72 14.52 1.18
CA PRO A 318 0.84 14.27 -0.25
C PRO A 318 0.46 12.82 -0.57
N VAL A 319 -0.39 12.62 -1.57
CA VAL A 319 -0.78 11.28 -2.07
C VAL A 319 -0.55 11.11 -3.57
N LEU A 320 -0.44 12.21 -4.30
CA LEU A 320 -0.12 12.23 -5.73
C LEU A 320 1.24 12.87 -5.92
N SER A 321 2.04 12.32 -6.86
CA SER A 321 3.26 12.99 -7.31
C SER A 321 2.96 13.85 -8.54
N ASN A 322 3.25 15.15 -8.45
CA ASN A 322 3.30 16.04 -9.62
C ASN A 322 4.67 16.02 -10.32
N ARG A 323 5.61 15.18 -9.89
CA ARG A 323 6.96 15.11 -10.45
C ARG A 323 7.19 13.82 -11.21
N PHE A 324 6.72 12.69 -10.68
CA PHE A 324 7.01 11.37 -11.20
C PHE A 324 5.75 10.52 -11.36
N GLN A 325 5.77 9.65 -12.36
CA GLN A 325 4.82 8.55 -12.48
C GLN A 325 5.55 7.33 -13.04
N TRP A 326 5.35 6.16 -12.46
CA TRP A 326 5.71 4.92 -13.12
C TRP A 326 4.89 4.73 -14.40
N LEU A 327 5.55 4.20 -15.45
CA LEU A 327 4.92 3.93 -16.74
C LEU A 327 4.53 2.45 -16.84
N PRO A 328 3.24 2.10 -16.75
CA PRO A 328 2.79 0.75 -17.06
C PRO A 328 2.97 0.44 -18.55
N CYS A 329 3.01 -0.84 -18.89
CA CYS A 329 2.70 -1.28 -20.26
C CYS A 329 1.21 -1.59 -20.40
N ASP A 330 0.70 -1.40 -21.62
CA ASP A 330 -0.66 -1.76 -22.00
C ASP A 330 -0.71 -3.25 -22.37
N VAL A 331 -1.74 -3.94 -21.90
CA VAL A 331 -1.96 -5.37 -22.12
C VAL A 331 -3.37 -5.55 -22.67
N ALA A 332 -3.49 -6.05 -23.90
CA ALA A 332 -4.76 -6.47 -24.46
C ALA A 332 -5.22 -7.77 -23.81
N LEU A 333 -6.50 -7.84 -23.47
CA LEU A 333 -7.16 -9.01 -22.90
C LEU A 333 -8.22 -9.52 -23.87
N ASP A 334 -8.21 -10.83 -24.14
CA ASP A 334 -9.32 -11.48 -24.83
C ASP A 334 -10.41 -11.83 -23.80
N PRO A 335 -11.60 -11.21 -23.86
CA PRO A 335 -12.67 -11.46 -22.88
C PRO A 335 -13.28 -12.87 -23.01
N THR A 336 -13.04 -13.58 -24.10
CA THR A 336 -13.58 -14.93 -24.36
C THR A 336 -12.60 -16.02 -23.96
N THR A 337 -11.30 -15.84 -24.25
CA THR A 337 -10.29 -16.88 -24.00
C THR A 337 -9.44 -16.63 -22.76
N GLY A 338 -9.42 -15.39 -22.24
CA GLY A 338 -8.49 -14.99 -21.19
C GLY A 338 -7.03 -14.92 -21.66
N ASP A 339 -6.80 -14.91 -22.98
CA ASP A 339 -5.47 -14.67 -23.53
C ASP A 339 -5.05 -13.22 -23.34
N VAL A 340 -3.74 -13.02 -23.25
CA VAL A 340 -3.14 -11.70 -23.03
C VAL A 340 -2.08 -11.43 -24.07
N GLN A 341 -1.95 -10.16 -24.45
CA GLN A 341 -0.89 -9.70 -25.31
C GLN A 341 -0.40 -8.33 -24.83
N ILE A 342 0.90 -8.19 -24.59
CA ILE A 342 1.49 -6.89 -24.30
C ILE A 342 1.54 -6.09 -25.61
N THR A 343 0.94 -4.90 -25.62
CA THR A 343 0.79 -4.09 -26.83
C THR A 343 1.75 -2.89 -26.87
N SER A 344 2.24 -2.43 -25.71
CA SER A 344 3.26 -1.38 -25.60
C SER A 344 4.52 -1.87 -24.88
N TYR A 345 5.64 -1.18 -25.02
CA TYR A 345 6.92 -1.65 -24.46
C TYR A 345 6.88 -1.67 -22.93
N ILE A 346 7.57 -2.63 -22.30
CA ILE A 346 7.77 -2.62 -20.85
C ILE A 346 8.87 -1.59 -20.54
N ASN A 347 8.60 -0.65 -19.62
CA ASN A 347 9.60 0.35 -19.25
C ASN A 347 10.90 -0.34 -18.80
N ASN A 348 12.03 0.14 -19.30
CA ASN A 348 13.35 -0.44 -19.09
C ASN A 348 13.60 -1.84 -19.73
N LEU A 349 12.76 -2.29 -20.66
CA LEU A 349 12.94 -3.59 -21.32
C LEU A 349 12.66 -3.52 -22.83
N HIS A 350 13.74 -3.35 -23.61
CA HIS A 350 13.66 -3.16 -25.07
C HIS A 350 12.95 -4.33 -25.78
N PRO A 351 11.89 -4.10 -26.58
CA PRO A 351 11.08 -5.19 -27.15
C PRO A 351 11.76 -6.04 -28.23
N GLN A 352 12.78 -5.51 -28.92
CA GLN A 352 13.56 -6.29 -29.89
C GLN A 352 14.77 -6.97 -29.23
N GLU A 353 15.64 -6.23 -28.53
CA GLU A 353 16.82 -6.79 -27.86
C GLU A 353 16.46 -7.82 -26.77
N HIS A 354 15.34 -7.61 -26.05
CA HIS A 354 14.86 -8.48 -24.99
C HIS A 354 13.54 -9.18 -25.36
N ALA A 355 13.30 -9.43 -26.65
CA ALA A 355 12.06 -10.00 -27.16
C ALA A 355 11.61 -11.29 -26.44
N GLN A 356 12.56 -12.10 -25.98
CA GLN A 356 12.29 -13.34 -25.23
C GLN A 356 11.52 -13.14 -23.92
N PHE A 357 11.61 -11.97 -23.29
CA PHE A 357 10.93 -11.69 -22.02
C PHE A 357 9.42 -11.47 -22.19
N TYR A 358 8.98 -10.90 -23.32
CA TYR A 358 7.59 -10.52 -23.52
C TYR A 358 6.62 -11.71 -23.43
N PRO A 359 6.80 -12.82 -24.17
CA PRO A 359 5.93 -14.00 -24.03
C PRO A 359 6.01 -14.66 -22.65
N ILE A 360 7.17 -14.55 -21.98
CA ILE A 360 7.34 -15.05 -20.61
C ILE A 360 6.47 -14.23 -19.66
N ILE A 361 6.57 -12.90 -19.70
CA ILE A 361 5.82 -11.97 -18.84
C ILE A 361 4.32 -12.01 -19.17
N GLU A 362 3.92 -12.12 -20.44
CA GLU A 362 2.53 -12.38 -20.84
C GLU A 362 1.98 -13.64 -20.15
N ASN A 363 2.74 -14.73 -20.15
CA ASN A 363 2.32 -15.95 -19.47
C ASN A 363 2.24 -15.77 -17.94
N PHE A 364 3.10 -14.96 -17.33
CA PHE A 364 2.97 -14.58 -15.91
C PHE A 364 1.71 -13.77 -15.66
N ILE A 365 1.44 -12.72 -16.45
CA ILE A 365 0.23 -11.91 -16.36
C ILE A 365 -1.01 -12.80 -16.49
N LYS A 366 -1.07 -13.66 -17.51
CA LYS A 366 -2.18 -14.60 -17.73
C LYS A 366 -2.42 -15.50 -16.52
N LYS A 367 -1.36 -15.99 -15.89
CA LYS A 367 -1.44 -16.82 -14.69
C LYS A 367 -1.84 -16.02 -13.44
N SER A 368 -1.58 -14.72 -13.40
CA SER A 368 -2.00 -13.83 -12.30
C SER A 368 -3.45 -13.37 -12.41
N LEU A 369 -4.04 -13.35 -13.62
CA LEU A 369 -5.39 -12.82 -13.85
C LEU A 369 -6.48 -13.40 -12.93
N PRO A 370 -6.59 -14.73 -12.70
CA PRO A 370 -7.62 -15.25 -11.82
C PRO A 370 -7.48 -14.75 -10.38
N ALA A 371 -6.24 -14.64 -9.88
CA ALA A 371 -5.98 -14.15 -8.53
C ALA A 371 -6.31 -12.65 -8.42
N TRP A 372 -5.90 -11.85 -9.41
CA TRP A 372 -6.23 -10.42 -9.43
C TRP A 372 -7.73 -10.15 -9.55
N ASP A 373 -8.46 -10.88 -10.39
CA ASP A 373 -9.90 -10.73 -10.54
C ASP A 373 -10.66 -11.07 -9.23
N ILE A 374 -10.23 -12.12 -8.54
CA ILE A 374 -10.77 -12.49 -7.22
C ILE A 374 -10.53 -11.37 -6.20
N LEU A 375 -9.30 -10.85 -6.14
CA LEU A 375 -8.96 -9.78 -5.20
C LEU A 375 -9.68 -8.47 -5.51
N TYR A 376 -9.90 -8.18 -6.80
CA TYR A 376 -10.60 -6.99 -7.26
C TYR A 376 -12.07 -6.97 -6.80
N ARG A 377 -12.70 -8.14 -6.65
CA ARG A 377 -14.09 -8.30 -6.20
C ARG A 377 -14.22 -8.71 -4.74
N TRP A 378 -13.11 -8.84 -4.01
CA TRP A 378 -13.11 -9.56 -2.73
C TRP A 378 -14.03 -8.95 -1.68
N GLU A 379 -13.97 -7.62 -1.53
CA GLU A 379 -14.75 -6.90 -0.55
C GLU A 379 -16.26 -7.14 -0.74
N ASP A 380 -16.75 -7.04 -1.97
CA ASP A 380 -18.17 -7.17 -2.27
C ASP A 380 -18.65 -8.63 -2.23
N ASP A 381 -17.87 -9.55 -2.82
CA ASP A 381 -18.34 -10.91 -3.08
C ASP A 381 -17.98 -11.89 -1.94
N PHE A 382 -16.82 -11.70 -1.30
CA PHE A 382 -16.18 -12.72 -0.48
C PHE A 382 -15.87 -12.29 0.95
N ALA A 383 -16.06 -11.02 1.30
CA ALA A 383 -15.74 -10.52 2.63
C ALA A 383 -16.44 -11.31 3.73
N VAL A 384 -15.70 -11.69 4.77
CA VAL A 384 -16.20 -12.48 5.89
C VAL A 384 -15.47 -12.08 7.17
N GLN A 385 -16.15 -12.14 8.31
CA GLN A 385 -15.54 -12.02 9.62
C GLN A 385 -16.06 -13.16 10.47
N ARG A 386 -15.16 -13.99 11.02
CA ARG A 386 -15.54 -15.25 11.69
C ARG A 386 -16.04 -14.98 13.09
N LEU A 387 -15.40 -14.03 13.78
CA LEU A 387 -15.72 -13.69 15.16
C LEU A 387 -16.02 -12.19 15.26
N GLN A 388 -17.10 -11.85 15.95
CA GLN A 388 -17.54 -10.48 16.17
C GLN A 388 -18.02 -10.32 17.62
N THR A 389 -17.78 -9.16 18.21
CA THR A 389 -18.29 -8.80 19.53
C THR A 389 -18.64 -7.31 19.56
N GLU A 390 -19.71 -6.98 20.29
CA GLU A 390 -20.11 -5.61 20.58
C GLU A 390 -19.62 -5.16 21.98
N GLU A 391 -18.92 -6.04 22.70
CA GLU A 391 -18.46 -5.80 24.07
C GLU A 391 -17.01 -6.22 24.25
N ALA A 392 -16.27 -5.41 25.02
CA ALA A 392 -14.94 -5.72 25.53
C ALA A 392 -14.96 -5.53 27.05
N VAL A 393 -15.54 -6.51 27.76
CA VAL A 393 -15.76 -6.47 29.21
C VAL A 393 -15.19 -7.70 29.91
N LEU A 394 -15.00 -7.59 31.24
CA LEU A 394 -14.60 -8.71 32.09
C LEU A 394 -15.82 -9.41 32.67
N ASP A 395 -15.91 -10.71 32.46
CA ASP A 395 -16.78 -11.58 33.24
C ASP A 395 -16.13 -11.85 34.60
N CYS A 396 -16.72 -11.29 35.65
CA CYS A 396 -16.33 -11.57 37.02
C CYS A 396 -16.97 -12.88 37.50
N LEU A 397 -16.12 -13.87 37.73
CA LEU A 397 -16.47 -15.18 38.29
C LEU A 397 -16.03 -15.31 39.75
N ALA A 398 -15.77 -14.20 40.44
CA ALA A 398 -15.59 -14.21 41.89
C ALA A 398 -16.90 -14.71 42.56
N GLY A 399 -16.78 -15.42 43.68
CA GLY A 399 -17.97 -15.92 44.39
C GLY A 399 -18.89 -14.76 44.78
N GLU A 400 -20.21 -14.99 44.80
CA GLU A 400 -21.23 -13.96 45.07
C GLU A 400 -21.02 -13.20 46.40
N ASP A 401 -20.33 -13.81 47.36
CA ASP A 401 -20.01 -13.23 48.67
C ASP A 401 -18.74 -12.34 48.67
N ILE A 402 -18.04 -12.20 47.54
CA ILE A 402 -16.80 -11.42 47.42
C ILE A 402 -17.11 -10.10 46.70
N ASP A 403 -16.99 -8.98 47.42
CA ASP A 403 -16.90 -7.67 46.79
C ASP A 403 -15.53 -7.55 46.12
N CYS A 404 -15.45 -7.87 44.83
CA CYS A 404 -14.19 -7.97 44.12
C CYS A 404 -13.67 -6.63 43.59
N GLY A 405 -14.48 -5.56 43.61
CA GLY A 405 -14.15 -4.27 42.99
C GLY A 405 -13.65 -4.34 41.53
N CYS A 406 -13.77 -5.51 40.88
CA CYS A 406 -13.08 -5.94 39.68
C CYS A 406 -11.61 -5.48 39.59
N LYS A 407 -10.85 -5.61 40.69
CA LYS A 407 -9.43 -5.22 40.82
C LYS A 407 -8.59 -6.36 41.41
N PRO A 408 -7.30 -6.54 41.01
CA PRO A 408 -6.48 -7.66 41.48
C PRO A 408 -6.33 -7.75 43.00
N TRP A 409 -6.18 -6.61 43.67
CA TRP A 409 -5.97 -6.53 45.12
C TRP A 409 -7.23 -6.70 45.97
N PHE A 410 -8.39 -6.98 45.37
CA PHE A 410 -9.56 -7.43 46.13
C PHE A 410 -9.55 -8.96 46.35
N ARG A 411 -8.47 -9.65 45.95
CA ARG A 411 -8.27 -11.06 46.31
C ARG A 411 -8.41 -11.24 47.82
N PRO A 412 -9.25 -12.20 48.27
CA PRO A 412 -9.32 -12.59 49.67
C PRO A 412 -7.95 -12.97 50.24
N ILE A 413 -7.60 -12.37 51.37
CA ILE A 413 -6.34 -12.61 52.06
C ILE A 413 -6.40 -13.98 52.74
N GLY A 414 -5.34 -14.78 52.59
CA GLY A 414 -5.26 -16.09 53.24
C GLY A 414 -5.14 -15.98 54.77
N GLU A 415 -5.55 -17.02 55.50
CA GLU A 415 -5.50 -17.02 56.98
C GLU A 415 -4.09 -16.76 57.56
N ASP A 416 -3.05 -17.17 56.83
CA ASP A 416 -1.63 -17.00 57.22
C ASP A 416 -0.96 -15.75 56.60
N GLU A 417 -1.75 -14.87 55.97
CA GLU A 417 -1.24 -13.75 55.21
C GLU A 417 -1.52 -12.43 55.95
N ALA A 418 -0.52 -11.54 56.02
CA ALA A 418 -0.66 -10.28 56.76
C ALA A 418 -1.82 -9.42 56.20
N PRO A 419 -2.49 -8.60 57.03
CA PRO A 419 -3.45 -7.61 56.53
C PRO A 419 -2.80 -6.67 55.51
N ARG A 420 -3.61 -6.10 54.61
CA ARG A 420 -3.12 -5.08 53.67
C ARG A 420 -2.70 -3.82 54.43
N HIS A 421 -1.57 -3.24 54.06
CA HIS A 421 -1.12 -1.96 54.60
C HIS A 421 -2.04 -0.81 54.16
N ALA A 422 -2.24 0.22 54.98
CA ALA A 422 -3.17 1.32 54.68
C ALA A 422 -2.88 2.02 53.33
N HIS A 423 -1.59 2.14 52.98
CA HIS A 423 -1.11 2.78 51.75
C HIS A 423 -0.81 1.81 50.59
N GLU A 424 -1.07 0.50 50.72
CA GLU A 424 -0.92 -0.43 49.59
C GLU A 424 -2.25 -0.59 48.83
N PRO A 425 -2.25 -1.05 47.56
CA PRO A 425 -3.48 -1.33 46.83
C PRO A 425 -4.42 -2.26 47.61
N GLY A 426 -5.66 -1.81 47.82
CA GLY A 426 -6.67 -2.46 48.66
C GLY A 426 -6.62 -2.08 50.14
N GLY A 427 -5.74 -1.16 50.53
CA GLY A 427 -5.72 -0.51 51.84
C GLY A 427 -6.65 0.70 51.92
N GLU A 428 -7.14 1.02 53.12
CA GLU A 428 -8.15 2.07 53.36
C GLU A 428 -7.71 3.45 52.85
N GLU A 429 -6.44 3.84 53.04
CA GLU A 429 -5.94 5.16 52.64
C GLU A 429 -5.51 5.24 51.16
N TYR A 430 -5.23 4.11 50.51
CA TYR A 430 -4.87 4.06 49.09
C TYR A 430 -6.11 4.30 48.21
N GLU A 431 -7.24 3.66 48.53
CA GLU A 431 -8.48 3.83 47.76
C GLU A 431 -9.08 5.24 47.93
N GLU A 432 -8.92 5.89 49.09
CA GLU A 432 -9.34 7.29 49.30
C GLU A 432 -8.55 8.31 48.46
N GLN A 433 -7.32 7.99 48.07
CA GLN A 433 -6.46 8.87 47.28
C GLN A 433 -6.75 8.82 45.77
N GLY A 434 -7.58 7.87 45.30
CA GLY A 434 -7.97 7.75 43.89
C GLY A 434 -6.79 7.59 42.93
N ARG A 435 -5.66 7.08 43.42
CA ARG A 435 -4.34 7.13 42.75
C ARG A 435 -4.11 6.02 41.72
N TRP A 436 -5.14 5.27 41.35
CA TRP A 436 -5.00 4.11 40.47
C TRP A 436 -4.97 4.53 39.00
N SER A 437 -3.92 4.13 38.28
CA SER A 437 -3.82 4.25 36.83
C SER A 437 -3.69 2.87 36.17
N ASP A 438 -4.22 2.68 34.96
CA ASP A 438 -4.06 1.44 34.20
C ASP A 438 -2.57 1.09 33.95
N GLU A 439 -1.68 2.09 33.93
CA GLU A 439 -0.21 1.93 33.82
C GLU A 439 0.40 1.11 34.97
N ASP A 440 -0.29 1.01 36.11
CA ASP A 440 0.14 0.20 37.26
C ASP A 440 -0.10 -1.30 37.03
N THR A 441 -0.89 -1.69 36.02
CA THR A 441 -1.24 -3.08 35.70
C THR A 441 -0.40 -3.72 34.59
N ASP A 442 0.38 -2.93 33.86
CA ASP A 442 1.27 -3.46 32.83
C ASP A 442 2.51 -4.11 33.46
N GLU A 443 2.75 -5.38 33.13
CA GLU A 443 3.92 -6.16 33.58
C GLU A 443 5.28 -5.57 33.14
N ALA A 444 5.28 -4.47 32.38
CA ALA A 444 6.44 -3.89 31.71
C ALA A 444 6.71 -2.40 32.03
N SER A 445 6.09 -1.79 33.05
CA SER A 445 6.49 -0.44 33.49
C SER A 445 7.82 -0.50 34.26
N ASP A 446 8.92 -0.34 33.52
CA ASP A 446 10.27 -0.19 34.05
C ASP A 446 10.39 1.18 34.73
N THR A 447 9.90 1.29 35.96
CA THR A 447 10.18 2.43 36.83
C THR A 447 11.62 2.32 37.31
N SER A 448 12.57 2.70 36.43
CA SER A 448 13.96 2.89 36.80
C SER A 448 14.07 4.07 37.76
N TYR A 449 13.84 3.85 39.05
CA TYR A 449 14.23 4.80 40.08
C TYR A 449 15.76 4.86 40.10
N SER A 450 16.30 5.90 39.46
CA SER A 450 17.71 6.24 39.55
C SER A 450 18.09 6.46 41.01
N GLU A 451 18.89 5.54 41.58
CA GLU A 451 19.59 5.74 42.84
C GLU A 451 20.64 6.85 42.66
N ASP A 452 20.23 8.11 42.80
CA ASP A 452 21.19 9.22 42.89
C ASP A 452 20.86 10.19 44.02
N ASN A 453 21.54 9.94 45.14
CA ASN A 453 22.09 10.89 46.11
C ASN A 453 21.32 12.16 46.45
N ARG A 454 20.72 12.20 47.66
CA ARG A 454 20.95 13.32 48.60
C ARG A 454 21.05 12.83 50.05
N SER A 455 22.16 13.20 50.65
CA SER A 455 22.45 13.18 52.08
C SER A 455 21.38 13.90 52.89
N ASP A 456 20.77 13.24 53.87
CA ASP A 456 20.45 13.91 55.12
C ASP A 456 20.60 12.95 56.30
N ALA A 457 21.44 13.36 57.24
CA ALA A 457 21.77 12.63 58.43
C ALA A 457 20.76 12.97 59.51
N GLY A 458 19.96 11.99 59.93
CA GLY A 458 19.28 12.00 61.21
C GLY A 458 17.76 12.00 61.10
N ARG A 459 17.18 10.80 61.00
CA ARG A 459 15.93 10.45 61.68
C ARG A 459 15.86 8.93 61.84
N SER A 460 15.26 8.54 62.96
CA SER A 460 15.33 7.27 63.67
C SER A 460 14.94 6.02 62.87
N ASP A 461 15.59 4.91 63.24
CA ASP A 461 15.08 3.53 63.11
C ASP A 461 13.58 3.45 63.41
N HIS A 462 12.77 3.44 62.36
CA HIS A 462 11.48 2.75 62.33
C HIS A 462 11.46 1.95 61.04
N SER A 463 11.49 0.64 61.20
CA SER A 463 11.50 -0.36 60.13
C SER A 463 10.12 -0.54 59.51
N ASP A 464 9.50 0.53 59.03
CA ASP A 464 8.36 0.40 58.12
C ASP A 464 8.94 0.21 56.72
N SER A 465 8.90 -1.04 56.24
CA SER A 465 9.14 -1.34 54.83
C SER A 465 8.20 -0.46 54.02
N ASP A 466 8.77 0.41 53.20
CA ASP A 466 8.03 1.25 52.26
C ASP A 466 6.83 0.47 51.66
N PRO A 467 5.58 0.92 51.86
CA PRO A 467 4.38 0.21 51.44
C PRO A 467 4.34 -0.07 49.93
N GLU A 468 4.88 0.84 49.11
CA GLU A 468 5.05 0.63 47.66
C GLU A 468 6.03 -0.53 47.40
N ARG A 469 7.07 -0.67 48.22
CA ARG A 469 8.02 -1.79 48.22
C ARG A 469 7.45 -3.10 48.77
N THR A 470 6.24 -3.13 49.32
CA THR A 470 5.56 -4.36 49.78
C THR A 470 4.61 -4.88 48.69
N TYR A 471 4.01 -3.97 47.91
CA TYR A 471 3.19 -4.25 46.72
C TYR A 471 3.91 -3.92 45.39
N PHE A 472 5.24 -4.01 45.35
CA PHE A 472 6.00 -3.75 44.13
C PHE A 472 5.85 -4.85 43.07
N LEU A 473 6.15 -4.49 41.81
CA LEU A 473 6.20 -5.40 40.67
C LEU A 473 7.13 -6.59 41.01
N GLY A 474 6.56 -7.81 41.04
CA GLY A 474 7.29 -9.03 41.36
C GLY A 474 7.17 -9.54 42.81
N SER A 475 6.50 -8.80 43.72
CA SER A 475 6.24 -9.26 45.09
C SER A 475 5.36 -10.52 45.11
N ARG A 476 5.49 -11.35 46.16
CA ARG A 476 4.65 -12.56 46.30
C ARG A 476 3.17 -12.21 46.37
N ARG A 477 2.83 -11.11 47.06
CA ARG A 477 1.45 -10.62 47.18
C ARG A 477 0.87 -10.28 45.81
N ARG A 478 1.55 -9.41 45.06
CA ARG A 478 1.09 -8.93 43.75
C ARG A 478 0.90 -10.10 42.77
N LYS A 479 1.85 -11.04 42.72
CA LYS A 479 1.72 -12.27 41.92
C LYS A 479 0.50 -13.12 42.29
N MET A 480 0.18 -13.23 43.58
CA MET A 480 -1.01 -13.97 44.02
C MET A 480 -2.30 -13.24 43.66
N ASP A 481 -2.33 -11.92 43.80
CA ASP A 481 -3.45 -11.05 43.44
C ASP A 481 -3.72 -11.10 41.92
N GLU A 482 -2.67 -10.96 41.10
CA GLU A 482 -2.73 -11.09 39.63
C GLU A 482 -3.15 -12.49 39.20
N ALA A 483 -2.60 -13.55 39.82
CA ALA A 483 -2.98 -14.93 39.52
C ALA A 483 -4.44 -15.22 39.87
N TRP A 484 -4.93 -14.71 41.00
CA TRP A 484 -6.35 -14.80 41.34
C TRP A 484 -7.20 -14.04 40.33
N PHE A 485 -6.82 -12.82 39.98
CA PHE A 485 -7.54 -12.01 39.02
C PHE A 485 -7.61 -12.67 37.64
N LYS A 486 -6.50 -13.20 37.11
CA LYS A 486 -6.47 -13.97 35.85
C LYS A 486 -7.34 -15.22 35.93
N ALA A 487 -7.48 -15.84 37.10
CA ALA A 487 -8.30 -17.03 37.29
C ALA A 487 -9.81 -16.72 37.40
N THR A 488 -10.19 -15.59 38.00
CA THR A 488 -11.58 -15.22 38.30
C THR A 488 -12.17 -14.18 37.36
N HIS A 489 -11.37 -13.41 36.63
CA HIS A 489 -11.82 -12.38 35.71
C HIS A 489 -11.33 -12.70 34.30
N ARG A 490 -12.24 -13.18 33.46
CA ARG A 490 -11.96 -13.53 32.07
C ARG A 490 -12.60 -12.51 31.16
N VAL A 491 -11.95 -12.21 30.05
CA VAL A 491 -12.57 -11.38 29.01
C VAL A 491 -13.58 -12.23 28.27
N ASN A 492 -14.78 -11.69 28.07
CA ASN A 492 -15.82 -12.36 27.32
C ASN A 492 -15.51 -12.27 25.81
N ILE A 493 -14.64 -13.15 25.32
CA ILE A 493 -14.31 -13.25 23.90
C ILE A 493 -15.19 -14.36 23.29
N PRO A 494 -15.90 -14.09 22.19
CA PRO A 494 -16.63 -15.11 21.43
C PRO A 494 -15.72 -16.28 21.05
N ASP A 495 -16.24 -17.50 21.18
CA ASP A 495 -15.56 -18.70 20.69
C ASP A 495 -16.04 -19.03 19.27
N ALA A 496 -15.25 -19.81 18.53
CA ALA A 496 -15.62 -20.23 17.19
C ALA A 496 -16.77 -21.24 17.22
N ASP A 497 -17.66 -21.18 16.23
CA ASP A 497 -18.62 -22.23 15.93
C ASP A 497 -18.07 -23.10 14.77
N PRO A 498 -17.64 -24.36 15.02
CA PRO A 498 -17.11 -25.24 13.99
C PRO A 498 -18.12 -25.60 12.89
N GLU A 499 -19.41 -25.46 13.18
CA GLU A 499 -20.51 -25.80 12.28
C GLU A 499 -21.09 -24.56 11.57
N ALA A 500 -20.53 -23.37 11.83
CA ALA A 500 -20.98 -22.14 11.21
C ALA A 500 -20.83 -22.22 9.67
N SER A 501 -21.96 -22.08 8.99
CA SER A 501 -21.99 -22.00 7.54
C SER A 501 -21.53 -20.62 7.07
N GLY A 502 -20.68 -20.56 6.05
CA GLY A 502 -20.37 -19.30 5.35
C GLY A 502 -19.04 -18.65 5.72
N HIS A 503 -18.17 -19.31 6.50
CA HIS A 503 -16.78 -18.85 6.70
C HIS A 503 -15.90 -18.95 5.44
N VAL A 504 -16.27 -19.81 4.48
CA VAL A 504 -15.69 -19.83 3.13
C VAL A 504 -16.78 -19.47 2.13
N LYS A 505 -16.73 -18.24 1.60
CA LYS A 505 -17.69 -17.77 0.58
C LYS A 505 -17.24 -18.12 -0.84
N ILE A 506 -15.94 -18.02 -1.10
CA ILE A 506 -15.36 -18.31 -2.41
C ILE A 506 -15.42 -19.81 -2.74
N THR A 507 -15.83 -20.10 -3.96
CA THR A 507 -15.91 -21.45 -4.53
C THR A 507 -15.02 -21.57 -5.78
N PRO A 508 -14.71 -22.80 -6.24
CA PRO A 508 -13.96 -22.97 -7.49
C PRO A 508 -14.61 -22.33 -8.72
N ASN A 509 -15.93 -22.15 -8.72
CA ASN A 509 -16.66 -21.55 -9.85
C ASN A 509 -16.47 -20.03 -9.95
N ASP A 510 -16.08 -19.39 -8.84
CA ASP A 510 -15.84 -17.94 -8.79
C ASP A 510 -14.47 -17.56 -9.37
N VAL A 511 -13.60 -18.55 -9.58
CA VAL A 511 -12.29 -18.37 -10.22
C VAL A 511 -12.46 -18.35 -11.73
N GLN A 512 -12.44 -17.13 -12.28
CA GLN A 512 -12.63 -16.90 -13.70
C GLN A 512 -11.42 -17.41 -14.52
N ASN A 513 -11.70 -17.86 -15.74
CA ASN A 513 -10.68 -18.20 -16.74
C ASN A 513 -10.66 -17.23 -17.93
N ALA A 514 -11.70 -16.39 -18.05
CA ALA A 514 -11.89 -15.37 -19.07
C ALA A 514 -12.94 -14.38 -18.55
N GLY A 515 -13.16 -13.27 -19.25
CA GLY A 515 -14.14 -12.25 -18.85
C GLY A 515 -13.71 -11.39 -17.67
N PHE A 516 -12.42 -11.38 -17.35
CA PHE A 516 -11.83 -10.71 -16.18
C PHE A 516 -12.23 -9.23 -16.08
N PHE A 517 -12.38 -8.76 -14.85
CA PHE A 517 -12.68 -7.37 -14.49
C PHE A 517 -13.96 -6.86 -15.17
N ASN A 518 -15.02 -7.67 -15.20
CA ASN A 518 -16.28 -7.36 -15.89
C ASN A 518 -16.12 -7.22 -17.42
N GLY A 519 -15.29 -8.08 -18.03
CA GLY A 519 -15.13 -8.18 -19.48
C GLY A 519 -14.26 -7.09 -20.11
N ARG A 520 -13.32 -6.51 -19.36
CA ARG A 520 -12.39 -5.50 -19.87
C ARG A 520 -11.50 -6.10 -20.96
N THR A 521 -11.25 -5.32 -22.01
CA THR A 521 -10.43 -5.73 -23.16
C THR A 521 -8.98 -5.25 -23.06
N GLN A 522 -8.66 -4.45 -22.05
CA GLN A 522 -7.32 -3.93 -21.83
C GLN A 522 -7.11 -3.67 -20.33
N ILE A 523 -5.90 -3.96 -19.85
CA ILE A 523 -5.39 -3.58 -18.53
C ILE A 523 -4.01 -2.91 -18.68
N GLN A 524 -3.52 -2.35 -17.58
CA GLN A 524 -2.20 -1.74 -17.48
C GLN A 524 -1.40 -2.43 -16.37
N VAL A 525 -0.16 -2.81 -16.68
CA VAL A 525 0.71 -3.56 -15.75
C VAL A 525 2.07 -2.91 -15.66
N ILE A 526 2.54 -2.67 -14.43
CA ILE A 526 3.91 -2.23 -14.17
C ILE A 526 4.73 -3.48 -13.83
N VAL A 527 5.90 -3.63 -14.45
CA VAL A 527 6.79 -4.79 -14.28
C VAL A 527 8.03 -4.38 -13.50
N LYS A 528 8.39 -5.19 -12.50
CA LYS A 528 9.63 -5.06 -11.74
C LYS A 528 10.29 -6.42 -11.58
N LEU A 529 11.60 -6.46 -11.81
CA LEU A 529 12.43 -7.65 -11.67
C LEU A 529 13.66 -7.26 -10.86
N SER A 530 13.82 -7.86 -9.69
CA SER A 530 14.93 -7.57 -8.79
C SER A 530 15.46 -8.83 -8.10
N ASN A 531 16.77 -8.83 -7.86
CA ASN A 531 17.46 -9.90 -7.18
C ASN A 531 18.09 -9.35 -5.90
N ILE A 532 17.98 -10.10 -4.81
CA ILE A 532 18.71 -9.83 -3.57
C ILE A 532 19.87 -10.82 -3.50
N HIS A 533 21.09 -10.32 -3.35
CA HIS A 533 22.31 -11.11 -3.19
C HIS A 533 22.91 -10.87 -1.81
N LEU A 534 23.33 -11.96 -1.18
CA LEU A 534 24.08 -11.97 0.07
C LEU A 534 25.46 -12.57 -0.19
N THR A 535 26.47 -12.00 0.44
CA THR A 535 27.86 -12.46 0.36
C THR A 535 28.39 -12.76 1.75
N PRO A 536 29.48 -13.55 1.90
CA PRO A 536 30.12 -13.75 3.20
C PRO A 536 30.50 -12.44 3.92
N GLU A 537 30.82 -11.38 3.17
CA GLU A 537 31.17 -10.05 3.69
C GLU A 537 29.93 -9.23 4.08
N ASN A 538 28.78 -9.49 3.45
CA ASN A 538 27.50 -8.85 3.75
C ASN A 538 26.38 -9.92 3.86
N PRO A 539 26.37 -10.72 4.95
CA PRO A 539 25.65 -11.99 5.01
C PRO A 539 24.17 -11.85 5.39
N SER A 540 23.69 -10.63 5.64
CA SER A 540 22.37 -10.39 6.23
C SER A 540 21.64 -9.25 5.51
N TYR A 541 20.39 -9.48 5.16
CA TYR A 541 19.44 -8.48 4.66
C TYR A 541 18.52 -8.04 5.80
N LYS A 542 18.36 -6.72 5.99
CA LYS A 542 17.65 -6.15 7.15
C LYS A 542 16.12 -6.20 7.04
N GLY A 543 15.57 -6.55 5.88
CA GLY A 543 14.14 -6.43 5.61
C GLY A 543 13.77 -5.10 4.93
N GLY A 544 12.47 -4.91 4.72
CA GLY A 544 11.88 -3.69 4.17
C GLY A 544 11.26 -2.79 5.24
N SER A 545 10.66 -1.69 4.81
CA SER A 545 9.74 -0.87 5.61
C SER A 545 8.29 -1.24 5.28
N TRP A 546 7.35 -0.87 6.16
CA TRP A 546 5.92 -0.94 5.87
C TRP A 546 5.53 0.06 4.78
N HIS A 547 4.90 -0.41 3.71
CA HIS A 547 4.45 0.43 2.60
C HIS A 547 3.33 -0.23 1.78
N THR A 548 2.61 0.58 1.03
CA THR A 548 1.81 0.18 -0.14
C THR A 548 2.62 0.40 -1.43
N GLU A 549 2.16 -0.18 -2.54
CA GLU A 549 2.85 -0.04 -3.83
C GLU A 549 2.43 1.24 -4.56
N GLY A 550 3.42 1.99 -5.01
CA GLY A 550 3.24 3.17 -5.86
C GLY A 550 2.80 4.44 -5.14
N GLN A 551 2.25 5.38 -5.91
CA GLN A 551 1.57 6.59 -5.44
C GLN A 551 0.17 6.63 -6.08
N LEU A 552 -0.72 7.51 -5.60
CA LEU A 552 -2.12 7.49 -6.05
C LEU A 552 -2.26 7.76 -7.56
N ASN A 553 -1.33 8.51 -8.17
CA ASN A 553 -1.35 8.79 -9.62
C ASN A 553 -0.92 7.58 -10.48
N GLU A 554 -0.51 6.48 -9.85
CA GLU A 554 -0.18 5.21 -10.49
C GLU A 554 -1.34 4.20 -10.39
N HIS A 555 -2.37 4.49 -9.57
CA HIS A 555 -3.60 3.72 -9.43
C HIS A 555 -3.37 2.21 -9.28
N ILE A 556 -2.34 1.80 -8.53
CA ILE A 556 -2.06 0.38 -8.30
C ILE A 556 -3.10 -0.19 -7.34
N VAL A 557 -3.77 -1.27 -7.75
CA VAL A 557 -4.85 -1.92 -6.98
C VAL A 557 -4.48 -3.29 -6.45
N SER A 558 -3.54 -3.98 -7.11
CA SER A 558 -3.09 -5.30 -6.66
C SER A 558 -1.68 -5.62 -7.12
N THR A 559 -0.99 -6.42 -6.34
CA THR A 559 0.38 -6.87 -6.57
C THR A 559 0.42 -8.37 -6.74
N ALA A 560 1.20 -8.85 -7.71
CA ALA A 560 1.58 -10.25 -7.85
C ALA A 560 3.10 -10.38 -7.69
N LEU A 561 3.55 -11.16 -6.71
CA LEU A 561 4.96 -11.47 -6.47
C LEU A 561 5.22 -12.93 -6.79
N TYR A 562 6.27 -13.21 -7.56
CA TYR A 562 6.75 -14.56 -7.83
C TYR A 562 8.22 -14.72 -7.42
N TYR A 563 8.46 -15.56 -6.42
CA TYR A 563 9.79 -15.90 -5.92
C TYR A 563 10.38 -17.04 -6.76
N TYR A 564 10.88 -16.70 -7.95
CA TYR A 564 11.20 -17.69 -8.99
C TYR A 564 12.48 -18.49 -8.75
N ASP A 565 13.37 -17.99 -7.89
CA ASP A 565 14.60 -18.70 -7.53
C ASP A 565 15.18 -18.16 -6.21
N SER A 566 15.58 -19.04 -5.30
CA SER A 566 16.23 -18.67 -4.04
C SER A 566 17.21 -19.77 -3.62
N ASP A 567 18.40 -19.40 -3.15
CA ASP A 567 19.41 -20.34 -2.68
C ASP A 567 20.19 -19.79 -1.49
N ASN A 568 20.60 -20.68 -0.58
CA ASN A 568 21.46 -20.41 0.58
C ASN A 568 21.01 -19.21 1.46
N ILE A 569 19.71 -19.03 1.67
CA ILE A 569 19.14 -18.03 2.58
C ILE A 569 18.21 -18.68 3.61
N THR A 570 18.10 -18.07 4.79
CA THR A 570 17.12 -18.46 5.80
C THR A 570 15.70 -18.20 5.32
N ASP A 571 14.71 -18.83 5.97
CA ASP A 571 13.30 -18.55 5.72
C ASP A 571 13.00 -17.05 5.89
N CYS A 572 12.12 -16.52 5.04
CA CYS A 572 11.71 -15.12 5.06
C CYS A 572 10.22 -14.98 4.71
N SER A 573 9.55 -14.00 5.30
CA SER A 573 8.12 -13.76 5.11
C SER A 573 7.84 -12.37 4.55
N LEU A 574 6.61 -12.23 4.05
CA LEU A 574 5.99 -10.96 3.72
C LEU A 574 4.87 -10.75 4.74
N SER A 575 5.05 -9.79 5.63
CA SER A 575 4.06 -9.40 6.64
C SER A 575 3.06 -8.41 6.06
N PHE A 576 1.82 -8.45 6.57
CA PHE A 576 0.70 -7.62 6.14
C PHE A 576 0.03 -6.97 7.35
N ARG A 577 -0.37 -5.72 7.18
CA ARG A 577 -1.17 -4.96 8.14
C ARG A 577 -2.14 -4.02 7.43
N THR A 578 -3.16 -3.56 8.13
CA THR A 578 -4.15 -2.62 7.58
C THR A 578 -4.58 -1.59 8.61
N THR A 579 -5.08 -0.46 8.12
CA THR A 579 -5.90 0.47 8.91
C THR A 579 -7.24 -0.18 9.23
N THR A 580 -7.66 -0.12 10.49
CA THR A 580 -8.96 -0.63 10.93
C THR A 580 -9.97 0.49 11.17
N GLN A 581 -11.24 0.16 11.16
CA GLN A 581 -12.36 1.01 11.57
C GLN A 581 -12.22 1.48 13.03
N ASP A 582 -12.90 2.58 13.36
CA ASP A 582 -12.95 3.11 14.72
C ASP A 582 -14.01 2.38 15.55
N LEU A 583 -13.57 1.70 16.61
CA LEU A 583 -14.44 0.97 17.53
C LEU A 583 -14.89 1.81 18.72
N SER A 584 -14.40 3.05 18.87
CA SER A 584 -14.64 3.86 20.07
C SER A 584 -16.12 4.14 20.34
N GLU A 585 -16.95 4.20 19.28
CA GLU A 585 -18.40 4.39 19.39
C GLU A 585 -19.20 3.08 19.27
N GLU A 586 -18.57 1.97 18.86
CA GLU A 586 -19.25 0.72 18.50
C GLU A 586 -19.12 -0.38 19.54
N VAL A 587 -18.07 -0.35 20.36
CA VAL A 587 -17.81 -1.37 21.39
C VAL A 587 -18.17 -0.85 22.78
N SER A 588 -18.95 -1.63 23.51
CA SER A 588 -19.20 -1.38 24.94
C SER A 588 -17.99 -1.79 25.77
N TYR A 589 -17.43 -0.85 26.53
CA TYR A 589 -16.35 -1.09 27.49
C TYR A 589 -16.59 -0.29 28.78
N GLU A 590 -16.02 -0.75 29.89
CA GLU A 590 -16.12 -0.04 31.17
C GLU A 590 -15.16 1.16 31.19
N GLN A 591 -15.64 2.31 31.63
CA GLN A 591 -14.84 3.52 31.71
C GLN A 591 -13.59 3.31 32.57
N TYR A 592 -12.44 3.82 32.11
CA TYR A 592 -11.13 3.65 32.75
C TYR A 592 -10.64 2.19 32.84
N LYS A 593 -11.18 1.27 32.02
CA LYS A 593 -10.68 -0.10 31.93
C LYS A 593 -10.40 -0.49 30.49
N HIS A 594 -9.16 -0.26 30.04
CA HIS A 594 -8.77 -0.55 28.66
C HIS A 594 -8.16 -1.94 28.46
N GLY A 595 -7.76 -2.62 29.54
CA GLY A 595 -7.21 -3.98 29.48
C GLY A 595 -8.08 -5.01 28.74
N PRO A 596 -9.42 -5.01 28.91
CA PRO A 596 -10.31 -5.90 28.16
C PRO A 596 -10.31 -5.66 26.64
N ILE A 597 -10.14 -4.41 26.19
CA ILE A 597 -10.06 -4.06 24.76
C ILE A 597 -8.82 -4.72 24.15
N TYR A 598 -7.66 -4.55 24.77
CA TYR A 598 -6.41 -5.15 24.30
C TYR A 598 -6.51 -6.67 24.22
N ARG A 599 -7.08 -7.30 25.25
CA ARG A 599 -7.27 -8.75 25.32
C ARG A 599 -8.30 -9.27 24.31
N THR A 600 -9.19 -8.42 23.80
CA THR A 600 -10.21 -8.81 22.82
C THR A 600 -9.70 -8.65 21.39
N PHE A 601 -9.04 -7.54 21.07
CA PHE A 601 -8.70 -7.15 19.70
C PHE A 601 -7.19 -7.05 19.41
N ALA A 602 -6.32 -7.32 20.39
CA ALA A 602 -4.88 -7.10 20.30
C ALA A 602 -4.50 -5.64 19.97
N ILE A 603 -5.26 -4.68 20.51
CA ILE A 603 -5.10 -3.24 20.29
C ILE A 603 -4.68 -2.53 21.57
N GLU A 604 -3.62 -1.71 21.50
CA GLU A 604 -3.18 -0.84 22.60
C GLU A 604 -4.05 0.41 22.72
N LYS A 605 -4.31 0.86 23.97
CA LYS A 605 -5.14 2.04 24.27
C LYS A 605 -4.67 3.28 23.50
N ASP A 606 -3.37 3.53 23.51
CA ASP A 606 -2.72 4.67 22.84
C ASP A 606 -1.96 4.21 21.58
N GLY A 607 -2.31 3.03 21.06
CA GLY A 607 -1.71 2.43 19.87
C GLY A 607 -2.23 3.07 18.58
N ASP A 608 -1.59 2.74 17.46
CA ASP A 608 -2.13 3.09 16.16
C ASP A 608 -3.32 2.18 15.78
N ARG A 609 -4.21 2.67 14.91
CA ARG A 609 -5.27 1.88 14.26
C ARG A 609 -4.71 0.95 13.17
N GLN A 610 -3.42 0.61 13.21
CA GLN A 610 -2.83 -0.38 12.33
C GLN A 610 -2.87 -1.74 13.00
N GLN A 611 -3.60 -2.69 12.42
CA GLN A 611 -3.63 -4.06 12.91
C GLN A 611 -2.76 -4.95 12.03
N ASP A 612 -1.80 -5.62 12.64
CA ASP A 612 -1.01 -6.68 12.00
C ASP A 612 -1.91 -7.89 11.74
N ILE A 613 -2.06 -8.25 10.47
CA ILE A 613 -2.96 -9.34 10.03
C ILE A 613 -2.23 -10.68 10.03
N GLY A 614 -0.95 -10.66 9.65
CA GLY A 614 -0.08 -11.84 9.68
C GLY A 614 1.01 -11.79 8.61
N SER A 615 1.61 -12.95 8.29
CA SER A 615 2.71 -13.00 7.33
C SER A 615 2.75 -14.30 6.53
N VAL A 616 3.07 -14.21 5.24
CA VAL A 616 3.16 -15.36 4.34
C VAL A 616 4.63 -15.71 4.08
N HIS A 617 4.98 -17.00 4.21
CA HIS A 617 6.33 -17.47 3.89
C HIS A 617 6.66 -17.32 2.39
N THR A 618 7.82 -16.75 2.06
CA THR A 618 8.24 -16.37 0.70
C THR A 618 9.26 -17.34 0.08
N LYS A 619 8.95 -18.63 0.13
CA LYS A 619 9.81 -19.70 -0.42
C LYS A 619 9.90 -19.67 -1.95
N SER A 620 10.97 -20.25 -2.49
CA SER A 620 11.14 -20.42 -3.93
C SER A 620 9.99 -21.21 -4.56
N GLY A 621 9.54 -20.77 -5.74
CA GLY A 621 8.42 -21.33 -6.50
C GLY A 621 7.05 -20.81 -6.08
N ARG A 622 6.94 -19.99 -5.03
CA ARG A 622 5.66 -19.45 -4.56
C ARG A 622 5.29 -18.16 -5.28
N ALA A 623 4.03 -18.05 -5.67
CA ALA A 623 3.38 -16.81 -6.05
C ALA A 623 2.49 -16.29 -4.91
N ILE A 624 2.49 -14.99 -4.68
CA ILE A 624 1.67 -14.30 -3.67
C ILE A 624 0.96 -13.14 -4.36
N PHE A 625 -0.33 -12.98 -4.09
CA PHE A 625 -1.18 -11.92 -4.62
C PHE A 625 -1.91 -11.23 -3.47
N PHE A 626 -1.94 -9.90 -3.48
CA PHE A 626 -2.61 -9.12 -2.43
C PHE A 626 -3.08 -7.77 -2.99
N PRO A 627 -4.16 -7.20 -2.43
CA PRO A 627 -4.64 -5.89 -2.84
C PRO A 627 -3.75 -4.78 -2.27
N ASN A 628 -3.75 -3.61 -2.92
CA ASN A 628 -3.04 -2.42 -2.45
C ASN A 628 -3.78 -1.69 -1.31
N LEU A 629 -4.66 -2.42 -0.60
CA LEU A 629 -5.33 -2.04 0.64
C LEU A 629 -4.56 -2.51 1.88
N MET A 630 -3.50 -3.30 1.68
CA MET A 630 -2.67 -3.83 2.77
C MET A 630 -1.28 -3.22 2.67
N GLN A 631 -0.80 -2.65 3.77
CA GLN A 631 0.62 -2.37 3.89
C GLN A 631 1.36 -3.68 4.06
N HIS A 632 2.53 -3.79 3.43
CA HIS A 632 3.35 -4.98 3.54
C HIS A 632 4.80 -4.67 3.90
N CYS A 633 5.48 -5.65 4.50
CA CYS A 633 6.86 -5.54 4.93
C CYS A 633 7.60 -6.86 4.75
N VAL A 634 8.79 -6.79 4.17
CA VAL A 634 9.67 -7.96 3.97
C VAL A 634 10.46 -8.21 5.25
N SER A 635 10.44 -9.45 5.75
CA SER A 635 11.23 -9.84 6.92
C SER A 635 12.75 -9.79 6.65
N PRO A 636 13.58 -9.58 7.68
CA PRO A 636 15.02 -9.83 7.57
C PRO A 636 15.31 -11.30 7.24
N PHE A 637 16.47 -11.55 6.62
CA PHE A 637 17.00 -12.90 6.39
C PHE A 637 18.52 -12.87 6.22
N GLU A 638 19.17 -14.02 6.39
CA GLU A 638 20.63 -14.15 6.28
C GLU A 638 21.06 -15.42 5.53
N LEU A 639 22.36 -15.54 5.27
CA LEU A 639 22.94 -16.76 4.72
C LEU A 639 22.82 -17.95 5.68
N VAL A 640 22.38 -19.10 5.17
CA VAL A 640 22.40 -20.37 5.92
C VAL A 640 23.84 -20.84 6.10
N ASP A 641 24.57 -20.98 4.99
CA ASP A 641 26.01 -21.20 4.97
C ASP A 641 26.71 -19.87 4.70
N LYS A 642 27.21 -19.23 5.79
CA LYS A 642 27.89 -17.92 5.75
C LYS A 642 29.21 -17.93 4.96
N THR A 643 29.67 -19.09 4.46
CA THR A 643 30.86 -19.21 3.61
C THR A 643 30.57 -19.14 2.11
N LYS A 644 29.30 -19.23 1.72
CA LYS A 644 28.87 -19.21 0.32
C LYS A 644 27.96 -18.01 0.08
N HIS A 645 27.90 -17.57 -1.18
CA HIS A 645 26.90 -16.60 -1.59
C HIS A 645 25.49 -17.21 -1.51
N GLY A 646 24.49 -16.35 -1.38
CA GLY A 646 23.08 -16.72 -1.40
C GLY A 646 22.27 -15.65 -2.09
N TYR A 647 21.06 -15.98 -2.51
CA TYR A 647 20.22 -15.04 -3.24
C TYR A 647 18.72 -15.33 -3.11
N ARG A 648 17.93 -14.31 -3.42
CA ARG A 648 16.48 -14.37 -3.61
C ARG A 648 16.11 -13.58 -4.85
N LYS A 649 15.41 -14.17 -5.80
CA LYS A 649 15.04 -13.52 -7.06
C LYS A 649 13.52 -13.40 -7.21
N ILE A 650 13.06 -12.22 -7.60
CA ILE A 650 11.63 -11.86 -7.56
C ILE A 650 11.22 -11.20 -8.88
N LEU A 651 10.11 -11.66 -9.44
CA LEU A 651 9.33 -10.94 -10.44
C LEU A 651 8.09 -10.36 -9.73
N ALA A 652 7.89 -9.06 -9.85
CA ALA A 652 6.73 -8.34 -9.34
C ALA A 652 5.95 -7.73 -10.50
N LEU A 653 4.63 -7.87 -10.46
CA LEU A 653 3.69 -7.23 -11.36
C LEU A 653 2.71 -6.41 -10.53
N PHE A 654 2.49 -5.17 -10.93
CA PHE A 654 1.53 -4.28 -10.28
C PHE A 654 0.40 -3.98 -11.26
N LEU A 655 -0.81 -4.38 -10.90
CA LEU A 655 -2.03 -4.11 -11.66
C LEU A 655 -2.47 -2.68 -11.38
N VAL A 656 -2.53 -1.86 -12.43
CA VAL A 656 -3.22 -0.57 -12.42
C VAL A 656 -4.73 -0.83 -12.51
N ASP A 657 -5.52 -0.07 -11.77
CA ASP A 657 -6.98 -0.21 -11.71
C ASP A 657 -7.61 -0.34 -13.11
N PRO A 658 -8.21 -1.48 -13.47
CA PRO A 658 -8.88 -1.66 -14.77
C PRO A 658 -10.00 -0.67 -15.06
N ALA A 659 -10.52 0.03 -14.04
CA ALA A 659 -11.55 1.06 -14.19
C ALA A 659 -11.04 2.37 -14.81
N ILE A 660 -9.74 2.62 -14.75
CA ILE A 660 -9.10 3.83 -15.27
C ILE A 660 -7.86 3.47 -16.08
N SER A 661 -7.52 4.32 -17.03
CA SER A 661 -6.25 4.18 -17.72
C SER A 661 -5.44 5.44 -17.54
N ILE A 662 -4.19 5.25 -17.12
CA ILE A 662 -3.20 6.30 -16.87
C ILE A 662 -2.23 6.42 -18.04
N ILE A 663 -1.37 7.43 -18.00
CA ILE A 663 -0.31 7.61 -18.99
C ILE A 663 0.61 6.38 -18.96
N SER A 664 0.77 5.71 -20.09
CA SER A 664 1.58 4.49 -20.19
C SER A 664 2.68 4.60 -21.23
N THR A 665 3.45 3.54 -21.40
CA THR A 665 4.44 3.42 -22.47
C THR A 665 3.84 3.40 -23.88
N SER A 666 2.50 3.35 -24.03
CA SER A 666 1.86 3.60 -25.33
C SER A 666 1.73 5.08 -25.65
N ASN A 667 1.71 5.96 -24.63
CA ASN A 667 1.62 7.41 -24.81
C ASN A 667 2.99 8.09 -24.83
N VAL A 668 3.94 7.55 -24.05
CA VAL A 668 5.29 8.09 -23.88
C VAL A 668 6.26 7.25 -24.71
N PRO A 669 6.91 7.81 -25.74
CA PRO A 669 7.95 7.10 -26.47
C PRO A 669 9.13 6.75 -25.56
N PRO A 670 10.00 5.81 -25.97
CA PRO A 670 11.19 5.45 -25.22
C PRO A 670 11.94 6.68 -24.71
N GLN A 671 12.21 6.71 -23.41
CA GLN A 671 12.98 7.79 -22.82
C GLN A 671 14.48 7.49 -22.86
N GLN A 672 14.85 6.26 -23.16
CA GLN A 672 16.21 5.74 -23.18
C GLN A 672 16.98 6.28 -24.39
N LYS A 673 17.92 7.21 -24.17
CA LYS A 673 18.74 7.79 -25.25
C LYS A 673 19.47 6.77 -26.10
N HIS A 674 20.05 5.74 -25.48
CA HIS A 674 20.74 4.67 -26.19
C HIS A 674 19.84 3.86 -27.15
N TRP A 675 18.52 3.79 -26.91
CA TRP A 675 17.58 3.13 -27.83
C TRP A 675 17.41 3.96 -29.10
N TRP A 676 17.31 5.29 -28.96
CA TRP A 676 17.25 6.21 -30.08
C TRP A 676 18.56 6.26 -30.86
N ASP A 677 19.70 6.32 -30.17
CA ASP A 677 21.02 6.31 -30.82
C ASP A 677 21.18 5.07 -31.72
N ASN A 678 20.82 3.89 -31.21
CA ASN A 678 20.83 2.64 -31.97
C ASN A 678 19.85 2.68 -33.15
N HIS A 679 18.62 3.16 -32.95
CA HIS A 679 17.61 3.28 -34.02
C HIS A 679 18.06 4.23 -35.14
N CYS A 680 18.55 5.42 -34.79
CA CYS A 680 19.06 6.41 -35.73
C CYS A 680 20.26 5.86 -36.52
N LEU A 681 21.18 5.14 -35.86
CA LEU A 681 22.30 4.47 -36.51
C LEU A 681 21.85 3.39 -37.51
N GLN A 682 20.79 2.64 -37.19
CA GLN A 682 20.28 1.56 -38.04
C GLN A 682 19.45 2.06 -39.24
N THR A 683 18.66 3.11 -39.03
CA THR A 683 17.70 3.61 -40.04
C THR A 683 18.19 4.83 -40.82
N GLY A 684 19.17 5.56 -40.29
CA GLY A 684 19.59 6.86 -40.83
C GLY A 684 18.58 7.98 -40.60
N GLU A 685 17.54 7.73 -39.80
CA GLU A 685 16.55 8.73 -39.41
C GLU A 685 17.14 9.66 -38.33
N ALA A 686 16.80 10.96 -38.38
CA ALA A 686 17.16 11.92 -37.35
C ALA A 686 16.17 11.86 -36.18
N LEU A 687 16.53 12.43 -35.02
CA LEU A 687 15.59 12.58 -33.91
C LEU A 687 14.41 13.46 -34.35
N PRO A 688 13.19 13.22 -33.82
CA PRO A 688 12.00 14.00 -34.19
C PRO A 688 12.14 15.53 -34.03
N ASP A 689 13.04 15.99 -33.16
CA ASP A 689 13.30 17.42 -32.91
C ASP A 689 14.41 18.05 -33.76
N ASP A 690 15.25 17.26 -34.44
CA ASP A 690 16.35 17.78 -35.25
C ASP A 690 15.87 18.43 -36.57
N LEU A 691 14.57 18.33 -36.87
CA LEU A 691 13.97 18.90 -38.09
C LEU A 691 13.66 20.40 -38.01
N ASP A 692 13.86 21.05 -36.86
CA ASP A 692 13.54 22.46 -36.65
C ASP A 692 14.79 23.26 -36.18
N GLU A 693 15.76 23.45 -37.09
CA GLU A 693 17.05 24.18 -36.91
C GLU A 693 16.93 25.65 -36.39
N LYS A 694 15.75 26.14 -35.99
CA LYS A 694 15.49 27.55 -35.66
C LYS A 694 14.75 27.83 -34.35
N LYS A 695 14.84 26.98 -33.34
CA LYS A 695 14.45 27.35 -31.96
C LYS A 695 15.60 27.15 -30.98
N ASN A 696 16.50 28.14 -30.96
CA ASN A 696 17.28 28.44 -29.77
C ASN A 696 16.33 29.00 -28.69
N PHE A 697 16.42 28.41 -27.49
CA PHE A 697 15.84 28.75 -26.18
C PHE A 697 14.89 27.66 -25.62
N GLU A 698 15.34 27.06 -24.49
CA GLU A 698 14.71 26.08 -23.57
C GLU A 698 14.97 24.58 -23.88
N ILE A 699 16.11 24.01 -23.43
CA ILE A 699 16.35 23.35 -22.12
C ILE A 699 15.37 22.21 -21.80
N VAL A 700 15.21 21.24 -22.71
CA VAL A 700 14.75 19.88 -22.31
C VAL A 700 15.60 18.85 -23.06
N ASP A 701 16.55 18.24 -22.36
CA ASP A 701 17.48 17.21 -22.87
C ASP A 701 16.73 15.88 -23.06
N TRP A 702 15.82 15.78 -24.02
CA TRP A 702 15.17 14.52 -24.37
C TRP A 702 15.78 13.98 -25.67
N PRO A 703 16.10 12.67 -25.78
CA PRO A 703 15.90 11.59 -24.78
C PRO A 703 16.91 11.57 -23.60
N MET A 704 16.59 10.83 -22.54
CA MET A 704 17.30 10.75 -21.25
C MET A 704 18.47 9.75 -21.24
N GLY A 705 19.65 10.20 -20.81
CA GLY A 705 20.82 9.34 -20.61
C GLY A 705 20.77 8.49 -19.33
N LEU A 706 21.62 7.47 -19.20
CA LEU A 706 21.63 6.57 -18.03
C LEU A 706 21.98 7.29 -16.72
N GLU A 707 23.02 8.13 -16.72
CA GLU A 707 23.43 8.86 -15.51
C GLU A 707 22.34 9.80 -15.00
N GLU A 708 21.68 10.50 -15.94
CA GLU A 708 20.54 11.36 -15.61
C GLU A 708 19.35 10.54 -15.08
N ALA A 709 19.05 9.40 -15.69
CA ALA A 709 17.99 8.49 -15.21
C ALA A 709 18.28 7.99 -13.79
N LYS A 710 19.54 7.70 -13.46
CA LYS A 710 19.96 7.31 -12.10
C LYS A 710 19.81 8.47 -11.12
N GLU A 711 20.12 9.70 -11.51
CA GLU A 711 19.91 10.89 -10.68
C GLU A 711 18.41 11.14 -10.41
N LEU A 712 17.57 11.05 -11.45
CA LEU A 712 16.13 11.19 -11.31
C LEU A 712 15.53 10.07 -10.45
N ARG A 713 16.04 8.83 -10.57
CA ARG A 713 15.65 7.73 -9.69
C ARG A 713 15.93 8.04 -8.22
N LEU A 714 17.09 8.63 -7.89
CA LEU A 714 17.40 9.04 -6.51
C LEU A 714 16.39 10.07 -6.01
N GLN A 715 16.04 11.06 -6.83
CA GLN A 715 15.03 12.07 -6.48
C GLN A 715 13.64 11.47 -6.29
N LEU A 716 13.24 10.53 -7.15
CA LEU A 716 11.98 9.79 -7.02
C LEU A 716 11.96 8.97 -5.73
N MET A 717 13.06 8.29 -5.40
CA MET A 717 13.17 7.50 -4.17
C MET A 717 13.12 8.38 -2.91
N ASP A 718 13.77 9.54 -2.93
CA ASP A 718 13.72 10.50 -1.83
C ASP A 718 12.30 11.06 -1.64
N GLU A 719 11.61 11.38 -2.73
CA GLU A 719 10.22 11.82 -2.71
C GLU A 719 9.29 10.73 -2.16
N ARG A 720 9.43 9.48 -2.62
CA ARG A 720 8.63 8.35 -2.12
C ARG A 720 8.90 8.05 -0.65
N THR A 721 10.15 8.09 -0.22
CA THR A 721 10.51 7.88 1.19
C THR A 721 9.83 8.95 2.05
N TRP A 722 9.94 10.21 1.63
CA TRP A 722 9.29 11.32 2.32
C TRP A 722 7.76 11.20 2.34
N MET A 723 7.13 10.88 1.21
CA MET A 723 5.67 10.67 1.13
C MET A 723 5.22 9.50 2.00
N GLN A 724 5.97 8.40 2.04
CA GLN A 724 5.69 7.26 2.92
C GLN A 724 5.81 7.63 4.41
N GLU A 725 6.79 8.46 4.78
CA GLU A 725 6.88 8.97 6.16
C GLU A 725 5.69 9.88 6.50
N GLN A 726 5.24 10.73 5.55
CA GLN A 726 4.05 11.55 5.72
C GLN A 726 2.78 10.70 5.79
N GLU A 727 2.65 9.67 4.95
CA GLU A 727 1.56 8.69 4.98
C GLU A 727 1.56 8.00 6.34
N GLN A 728 2.67 7.43 6.78
CA GLN A 728 2.74 6.78 8.11
C GLN A 728 2.37 7.75 9.24
N SER A 729 2.79 9.02 9.17
CA SER A 729 2.41 10.02 10.19
C SER A 729 0.96 10.50 10.07
N GLY A 730 0.40 10.55 8.85
CA GLY A 730 -0.96 10.98 8.56
C GLY A 730 -2.00 9.89 8.81
N VAL A 731 -1.62 8.64 8.54
CA VAL A 731 -2.38 7.40 8.72
C VAL A 731 -2.32 6.90 10.15
N ARG A 732 -1.33 7.36 10.95
CA ARG A 732 -1.40 7.25 12.42
C ARG A 732 -2.65 7.98 12.89
N GLN A 733 -3.72 7.21 13.00
CA GLN A 733 -4.90 7.50 13.78
C GLN A 733 -4.74 6.68 15.04
N GLU A 734 -4.61 7.38 16.16
CA GLU A 734 -4.56 6.74 17.47
C GLU A 734 -5.99 6.41 17.90
N TRP A 735 -6.15 5.36 18.68
CA TRP A 735 -7.43 5.06 19.30
C TRP A 735 -7.83 6.19 20.24
N ASN A 736 -9.02 6.75 20.05
CA ASN A 736 -9.57 7.79 20.93
C ASN A 736 -10.71 7.20 21.76
N PHE A 737 -10.40 6.26 22.65
CA PHE A 737 -11.35 5.77 23.65
C PHE A 737 -11.61 6.91 24.66
N CYS A 738 -12.63 7.74 24.39
CA CYS A 738 -12.96 8.92 25.18
C CYS A 738 -13.29 8.55 26.64
N GLU A 739 -12.86 9.41 27.55
CA GLU A 739 -13.32 9.44 28.94
C GLU A 739 -14.60 10.26 29.00
N HIS A 740 -15.75 9.62 29.30
CA HIS A 740 -17.07 10.29 29.36
C HIS A 740 -17.52 10.72 30.75
#